data_AF-D7IZ85-F1
#
_entry.id   AF-D7IZ85-F1
#
_cell.length_a   1.000
_cell.length_b   1.000
_cell.length_c   1.000
_cell.angle_alpha   90.00
_cell.angle_beta   90.00
_cell.angle_gamma   90.00
#
_symmetry.space_group_name_H-M   'P 1'
#
loop_
_entity.id
_entity.type
_entity.pdbx_description
1 polymer ?
#
loop_
_entity_poly.entity_id
_entity_poly.type
_entity_poly.pdbx_seq_one_letter_code
_entity_poly.pdbx_strand_id
1 'polypeptide(L)'
;MAKKKYIDYKKMQAELFKRTEGYAANVRIIYQQAFERIINLVKGTELEDGKPFSFADYGYSEEVTPILRDMYSRVYQIIRGGVEKEWLASNENNDALVKSVFGEQSIKDNHFARFFKRNKEAMDAFFARKSGDGGLNLSQKVWRYTGMFRDELENTLDLAIGEGVPANRLAAQIKKYLQDPDKFYRRFRIKVGEDENGQPIYGRKWKRRVWDKEANSYKWVDDSPKHFHSGRGVYRSSARNAQRLARTETNIAYRTADFERWAQLDFVVGIEIKLSNNHPVSDICDDLKGVYPKTFRWKGWHPNCRCYQVPVLAKQEELDEMLDKILDGDNPATVECEEKVKELPSQFTGWMQDNEQRIKDATEKGTLPYFLRDNEKVIYPPTAKEIAKARHEARTEAEANAIRQRWNVRKATYHYGNNMLRVMGGISDVDTTALAEALKHPDLSAIMLEARKLKVIGKDIYSLGYIDSPMEVAKKFSLADAKAVNKAVADKLAQWDSLSLEQQLKKLNFEAYDFLGGNYHNVQQKYPTWQVSQQAYVKQIGIVQDKIDWKAIKDNYADLSKFSTKSKPYQSLIAQLENAINGNDKAMAQQTITELNVRKESIEKAAAKRKSKVKEVKFKDSDFTQERKDEAKWFIHSSDANDYFFDNAVDMWKLASTNEKAAMYQYTAGSSYITEPLRAIKGYYHYYGSRLSEAEKHIADMTQYIARSTLKDDVWVKRDEISAFVNYRFGLSDLDAYISDPSKLVGKVGTDDSFMSCGNCRNTNFGSKPVCLNIYCPKGTQMTYAEPFSAFGSSHDNGDYCPGKKWNGTSKPTTTGENEIILQRGTKFRITKAEYTNGKWYIDMEVLEQSPKEIKEMVTTSMGFYCKY
;
A
#
# COMPACT_ATOMS: atom_id res chain seq x y z
N MET A 1 53.74 -15.50 50.51
CA MET A 1 53.45 -14.05 50.61
C MET A 1 54.74 -13.26 50.42
N ALA A 2 54.94 -12.66 49.25
CA ALA A 2 56.08 -11.78 49.01
C ALA A 2 55.82 -10.44 49.71
N LYS A 3 56.75 -9.97 50.55
CA LYS A 3 56.70 -8.61 51.12
C LYS A 3 56.56 -7.60 49.97
N LYS A 4 55.54 -6.73 50.03
CA LYS A 4 55.35 -5.60 49.08
C LYS A 4 56.69 -4.89 48.91
N LYS A 5 57.23 -4.91 47.70
CA LYS A 5 58.46 -4.17 47.37
C LYS A 5 58.07 -2.70 47.32
N TYR A 6 58.43 -1.94 48.35
CA TYR A 6 58.11 -0.53 48.46
C TYR A 6 58.67 0.24 47.25
N ILE A 7 57.79 0.92 46.50
CA ILE A 7 58.21 1.80 45.41
C ILE A 7 58.55 3.16 45.98
N ASP A 8 59.82 3.54 45.84
CA ASP A 8 60.29 4.88 46.19
C ASP A 8 60.01 5.87 45.06
N TYR A 9 58.81 6.46 45.09
CA TYR A 9 58.40 7.48 44.14
C TYR A 9 59.24 8.77 44.23
N LYS A 10 59.84 9.09 45.38
CA LYS A 10 60.73 10.24 45.52
C LYS A 10 62.03 10.02 44.76
N LYS A 11 62.60 8.82 44.85
CA LYS A 11 63.77 8.43 44.07
C LYS A 11 63.48 8.43 42.57
N MET A 12 62.37 7.83 42.14
CA MET A 12 61.94 7.86 40.72
C MET A 12 61.82 9.30 40.21
N GLN A 13 61.27 10.20 41.02
CA GLN A 13 61.17 11.61 40.67
C GLN A 13 62.53 12.30 40.57
N ALA A 14 63.46 12.02 41.48
CA ALA A 14 64.81 12.58 41.43
C ALA A 14 65.57 12.12 40.17
N GLU A 15 65.40 10.86 39.77
CA GLU A 15 65.99 10.31 38.54
C GLU A 15 65.38 10.92 37.28
N LEU A 16 64.04 11.07 37.23
CA LEU A 16 63.36 11.80 36.15
C LEU A 16 63.90 13.23 36.05
N PHE A 17 64.03 13.92 37.18
CA PHE A 17 64.56 15.28 37.21
C PHE A 17 65.99 15.34 36.63
N LYS A 18 66.86 14.41 37.02
CA LYS A 18 68.23 14.32 36.48
C LYS A 18 68.24 14.11 34.96
N ARG A 19 67.37 13.25 34.42
CA ARG A 19 67.27 13.02 32.97
C ARG A 19 66.74 14.25 32.23
N THR A 20 65.68 14.88 32.74
CA THR A 20 65.08 16.08 32.11
C THR A 20 66.04 17.27 32.10
N GLU A 21 66.84 17.48 33.15
CA GLU A 21 67.92 18.46 33.16
C GLU A 21 69.05 18.08 32.18
N GLY A 22 69.35 16.78 32.03
CA GLY A 22 70.29 16.28 31.02
C GLY A 22 69.87 16.63 29.59
N TYR A 23 68.60 16.45 29.22
CA TYR A 23 68.11 16.86 27.90
C TYR A 23 68.22 18.37 27.69
N ALA A 24 67.92 19.18 28.72
CA ALA A 24 68.10 20.63 28.66
C ALA A 24 69.59 21.02 28.51
N ALA A 25 70.50 20.35 29.21
CA ALA A 25 71.93 20.58 29.05
C ALA A 25 72.41 20.26 27.63
N ASN A 26 71.92 19.18 27.02
CA ASN A 26 72.23 18.85 25.62
C ASN A 26 71.71 19.92 24.64
N VAL A 27 70.50 20.44 24.86
CA VAL A 27 69.98 21.57 24.07
C VAL A 27 70.89 22.79 24.21
N ARG A 28 71.36 23.11 25.43
CA ARG A 28 72.30 24.21 25.65
C ARG A 28 73.60 24.03 24.86
N ILE A 29 74.15 22.82 24.84
CA ILE A 29 75.38 22.50 24.08
C ILE A 29 75.17 22.71 22.59
N ILE A 30 74.03 22.27 22.04
CA ILE A 30 73.70 22.45 20.61
C ILE A 30 73.65 23.94 20.24
N TYR A 31 73.00 24.77 21.08
CA TYR A 31 72.99 26.23 20.88
C TYR A 31 74.40 26.84 20.94
N GLN A 32 75.25 26.38 21.87
CA GLN A 32 76.64 26.87 21.97
C GLN A 32 77.48 26.49 20.74
N GLN A 33 77.31 25.29 20.20
CA GLN A 33 78.01 24.86 19.00
C GLN A 33 77.56 25.62 17.75
N ALA A 34 76.24 25.84 17.60
CA ALA A 34 75.70 26.65 16.51
C ALA A 34 76.21 28.11 16.61
N PHE A 35 76.19 28.68 17.82
CA PHE A 35 76.78 29.98 18.11
C PHE A 35 78.23 30.07 17.66
N GLU A 36 79.09 29.14 18.10
CA GLU A 36 80.53 29.18 17.81
C GLU A 36 80.83 29.03 16.31
N ARG A 37 80.04 28.21 15.59
CA ARG A 37 80.15 28.09 14.13
C ARG A 37 79.79 29.40 13.44
N ILE A 38 78.68 30.02 13.83
CA ILE A 38 78.21 31.29 13.21
C ILE A 38 79.21 32.42 13.50
N ILE A 39 79.69 32.56 14.74
CA ILE A 39 80.67 33.60 15.08
C ILE A 39 81.98 33.43 14.30
N ASN A 40 82.41 32.19 14.06
CA ASN A 40 83.60 31.94 13.26
C ASN A 40 83.44 32.31 11.78
N LEU A 41 82.21 32.34 11.25
CA LEU A 41 81.95 32.79 9.88
C LEU A 41 82.01 34.31 9.77
N VAL A 42 81.43 35.02 10.74
CA VAL A 42 81.26 36.49 10.68
C VAL A 42 82.41 37.27 11.32
N LYS A 43 83.39 36.59 11.95
CA LYS A 43 84.55 37.24 12.54
C LYS A 43 85.34 37.99 11.45
N GLY A 44 85.57 39.29 11.66
CA GLY A 44 86.24 40.14 10.68
C GLY A 44 85.31 40.86 9.70
N THR A 45 83.99 40.76 9.86
CA THR A 45 83.04 41.61 9.10
C THR A 45 83.12 43.05 9.58
N GLU A 46 83.18 44.00 8.64
CA GLU A 46 83.03 45.44 8.91
C GLU A 46 81.58 45.88 8.63
N LEU A 47 81.02 46.74 9.49
CA LEU A 47 79.64 47.22 9.32
C LEU A 47 79.57 48.46 8.41
N GLU A 48 78.67 48.39 7.42
CA GLU A 48 78.24 49.53 6.62
C GLU A 48 77.60 50.60 7.51
N ASP A 49 77.88 51.87 7.24
CA ASP A 49 77.41 52.96 8.09
C ASP A 49 75.90 53.19 7.97
N GLY A 50 75.23 53.37 9.10
CA GLY A 50 73.77 53.56 9.17
C GLY A 50 72.90 52.34 8.84
N LYS A 51 73.48 51.16 8.53
CA LYS A 51 72.72 49.95 8.15
C LYS A 51 72.87 48.84 9.20
N PRO A 52 71.75 48.34 9.79
CA PRO A 52 71.80 47.24 10.75
C PRO A 52 72.40 45.96 10.15
N PHE A 53 73.16 45.21 10.94
CA PHE A 53 73.63 43.90 10.53
C PHE A 53 72.48 42.90 10.33
N SER A 54 72.47 42.23 9.17
CA SER A 54 71.64 41.05 8.92
C SER A 54 72.46 40.01 8.14
N PHE A 55 72.20 38.71 8.34
CA PHE A 55 72.93 37.68 7.59
C PHE A 55 72.61 37.72 6.09
N ALA A 56 71.49 38.34 5.68
CA ALA A 56 71.11 38.48 4.28
C ALA A 56 71.89 39.59 3.60
N ASP A 57 71.89 40.78 4.19
CA ASP A 57 72.50 41.97 3.58
C ASP A 57 74.02 41.89 3.50
N TYR A 58 74.64 41.09 4.39
CA TYR A 58 76.08 40.88 4.45
C TYR A 58 76.53 39.56 3.79
N GLY A 59 75.66 38.90 3.02
CA GLY A 59 76.03 37.74 2.19
C GLY A 59 76.22 36.39 2.92
N TYR A 60 76.00 36.32 4.23
CA TYR A 60 76.22 35.10 5.04
C TYR A 60 75.03 34.11 5.08
N SER A 61 73.97 34.38 4.32
CA SER A 61 72.72 33.61 4.44
C SER A 61 72.85 32.15 3.98
N GLU A 62 73.68 31.89 2.96
CA GLU A 62 73.88 30.53 2.42
C GLU A 62 74.66 29.64 3.40
N GLU A 63 75.54 30.21 4.21
CA GLU A 63 76.35 29.49 5.19
C GLU A 63 75.68 29.38 6.56
N VAL A 64 74.96 30.42 6.99
CA VAL A 64 74.28 30.45 8.30
C VAL A 64 73.01 29.60 8.30
N THR A 65 72.26 29.57 7.18
CA THR A 65 71.00 28.81 7.10
C THR A 65 71.20 27.30 7.36
N PRO A 66 72.20 26.61 6.77
CA PRO A 66 72.51 25.22 7.11
C PRO A 66 72.85 25.00 8.59
N ILE A 67 73.59 25.91 9.23
CA ILE A 67 73.94 25.80 10.65
C ILE A 67 72.69 25.87 11.53
N LEU A 68 71.79 26.82 11.25
CA LEU A 68 70.53 26.97 11.97
C LEU A 68 69.59 25.78 11.73
N ARG A 69 69.56 25.22 10.52
CA ARG A 69 68.79 23.99 10.20
C ARG A 69 69.33 22.76 10.95
N ASP A 70 70.65 22.61 11.02
CA ASP A 70 71.31 21.57 11.83
C ASP A 70 70.97 21.73 13.31
N MET A 71 71.09 22.95 13.85
CA MET A 71 70.70 23.26 15.22
C MET A 71 69.25 22.87 15.49
N TYR A 72 68.32 23.30 14.63
CA TYR A 72 66.90 22.94 14.69
C TYR A 72 66.72 21.42 14.74
N SER A 73 67.31 20.69 13.79
CA SER A 73 67.18 19.24 13.68
C SER A 73 67.67 18.55 14.95
N ARG A 74 68.87 18.91 15.43
CA ARG A 74 69.48 18.31 16.62
C ARG A 74 68.67 18.61 17.88
N VAL A 75 68.20 19.84 18.06
CA VAL A 75 67.33 20.20 19.21
C VAL A 75 66.02 19.42 19.16
N TYR A 76 65.39 19.32 17.98
CA TYR A 76 64.18 18.54 17.80
C TYR A 76 64.40 17.06 18.13
N GLN A 77 65.48 16.44 17.65
CA GLN A 77 65.81 15.04 17.92
C GLN A 77 66.11 14.78 19.40
N ILE A 78 66.81 15.69 20.09
CA ILE A 78 67.06 15.56 21.54
C ILE A 78 65.75 15.58 22.33
N ILE A 79 64.83 16.49 22.02
CA ILE A 79 63.56 16.58 22.74
C ILE A 79 62.67 15.39 22.39
N ARG A 80 62.59 15.02 21.10
CA ARG A 80 61.80 13.88 20.63
C ARG A 80 62.29 12.56 21.25
N GLY A 81 63.59 12.28 21.16
CA GLY A 81 64.18 11.10 21.77
C GLY A 81 64.09 11.11 23.30
N GLY A 82 64.16 12.28 23.93
CA GLY A 82 63.89 12.42 25.36
C GLY A 82 62.45 12.06 25.73
N VAL A 83 61.47 12.50 24.93
CA VAL A 83 60.05 12.14 25.10
C VAL A 83 59.86 10.63 24.99
N GLU A 84 60.42 9.98 23.97
CA GLU A 84 60.33 8.52 23.79
C GLU A 84 60.94 7.78 24.99
N LYS A 85 62.14 8.20 25.43
CA LYS A 85 62.81 7.61 26.60
C LYS A 85 62.02 7.77 27.89
N GLU A 86 61.46 8.96 28.15
CA GLU A 86 60.67 9.16 29.36
C GLU A 86 59.32 8.44 29.32
N TRP A 87 58.72 8.28 28.14
CA TRP A 87 57.52 7.46 27.96
C TRP A 87 57.80 5.98 28.27
N LEU A 88 58.92 5.46 27.78
CA LEU A 88 59.38 4.09 28.10
C LEU A 88 59.73 3.93 29.57
N ALA A 89 60.44 4.89 30.17
CA ALA A 89 60.77 4.86 31.59
C ALA A 89 59.52 4.88 32.49
N SER A 90 58.49 5.66 32.14
CA SER A 90 57.20 5.62 32.84
C SER A 90 56.53 4.25 32.70
N ASN A 91 56.54 3.67 31.50
CA ASN A 91 56.00 2.33 31.28
C ASN A 91 56.72 1.27 32.15
N GLU A 92 58.05 1.32 32.23
CA GLU A 92 58.85 0.44 33.08
C GLU A 92 58.55 0.63 34.58
N ASN A 93 58.40 1.88 35.02
CA ASN A 93 58.03 2.17 36.42
C ASN A 93 56.61 1.69 36.75
N ASN A 94 55.68 1.76 35.80
CA ASN A 94 54.34 1.21 35.94
C ASN A 94 54.34 -0.33 35.91
N ASP A 95 55.23 -0.97 35.16
CA ASP A 95 55.41 -2.42 35.26
C ASP A 95 55.95 -2.83 36.63
N ALA A 96 56.87 -2.05 37.20
CA ALA A 96 57.35 -2.25 38.56
C ALA A 96 56.22 -2.10 39.58
N LEU A 97 55.27 -1.18 39.34
CA LEU A 97 54.05 -1.05 40.14
C LEU A 97 53.18 -2.31 40.08
N VAL A 98 52.84 -2.79 38.89
CA VAL A 98 52.08 -4.03 38.72
C VAL A 98 52.78 -5.21 39.40
N LYS A 99 54.10 -5.35 39.23
CA LYS A 99 54.91 -6.38 39.89
C LYS A 99 54.95 -6.24 41.41
N SER A 100 54.88 -5.01 41.94
CA SER A 100 54.86 -4.78 43.39
C SER A 100 53.53 -5.21 44.04
N VAL A 101 52.44 -5.17 43.27
CA VAL A 101 51.08 -5.54 43.70
C VAL A 101 50.83 -7.03 43.52
N PHE A 102 51.11 -7.58 42.33
CA PHE A 102 50.78 -8.97 41.96
C PHE A 102 51.99 -9.92 41.93
N GLY A 103 53.19 -9.45 42.30
CA GLY A 103 54.43 -10.23 42.32
C GLY A 103 55.18 -10.28 40.98
N GLU A 104 56.43 -10.71 41.00
CA GLU A 104 57.33 -10.64 39.83
C GLU A 104 56.92 -11.55 38.66
N GLN A 105 56.23 -12.67 38.93
CA GLN A 105 55.79 -13.61 37.89
C GLN A 105 54.61 -13.08 37.05
N SER A 106 53.91 -12.04 37.51
CA SER A 106 52.78 -11.43 36.79
C SER A 106 53.12 -11.01 35.36
N ILE A 107 54.37 -10.65 35.07
CA ILE A 107 54.79 -10.27 33.71
C ILE A 107 54.81 -11.44 32.72
N LYS A 108 54.94 -12.69 33.20
CA LYS A 108 55.00 -13.89 32.37
C LYS A 108 53.64 -14.57 32.21
N ASP A 109 52.67 -14.17 33.02
CA ASP A 109 51.34 -14.76 33.05
C ASP A 109 50.39 -13.99 32.12
N ASN A 110 49.68 -14.73 31.27
CA ASN A 110 48.77 -14.17 30.28
C ASN A 110 47.58 -13.43 30.91
N HIS A 111 47.14 -13.81 32.13
CA HIS A 111 46.03 -13.13 32.81
C HIS A 111 46.33 -11.65 33.10
N PHE A 112 47.61 -11.29 33.29
CA PHE A 112 48.04 -9.92 33.57
C PHE A 112 48.53 -9.18 32.32
N ALA A 113 48.56 -9.80 31.14
CA ALA A 113 49.14 -9.22 29.92
C ALA A 113 48.53 -7.85 29.57
N ARG A 114 47.24 -7.62 29.88
CA ARG A 114 46.58 -6.32 29.68
C ARG A 114 47.27 -5.18 30.44
N PHE A 115 47.79 -5.45 31.64
CA PHE A 115 48.44 -4.46 32.48
C PHE A 115 49.87 -4.16 32.05
N PHE A 116 50.42 -4.82 31.03
CA PHE A 116 51.76 -4.55 30.49
C PHE A 116 51.74 -3.96 29.07
N LYS A 117 50.54 -3.67 28.52
CA LYS A 117 50.39 -3.06 27.20
C LYS A 117 51.11 -1.71 27.12
N ARG A 118 51.91 -1.53 26.07
CA ARG A 118 52.59 -0.26 25.76
C ARG A 118 51.60 0.62 25.00
N ASN A 119 51.22 1.74 25.58
CA ASN A 119 50.27 2.69 25.00
C ASN A 119 50.90 3.50 23.83
N LYS A 120 51.31 2.79 22.76
CA LYS A 120 52.01 3.37 21.60
C LYS A 120 51.15 4.39 20.87
N GLU A 121 49.86 4.10 20.70
CA GLU A 121 48.90 5.03 20.09
C GLU A 121 48.79 6.34 20.86
N ALA A 122 48.82 6.29 22.20
CA ALA A 122 48.81 7.48 23.03
C ALA A 122 50.11 8.30 22.91
N MET A 123 51.25 7.63 22.70
CA MET A 123 52.54 8.29 22.41
C MET A 123 52.53 8.95 21.03
N ASP A 124 51.98 8.28 20.01
CA ASP A 124 51.85 8.85 18.67
C ASP A 124 50.89 10.06 18.68
N ALA A 125 49.77 9.97 19.39
CA ALA A 125 48.86 11.09 19.64
C ALA A 125 49.54 12.24 20.40
N PHE A 126 50.44 11.92 21.34
CA PHE A 126 51.27 12.90 22.02
C PHE A 126 52.16 13.66 21.02
N PHE A 127 52.83 12.99 20.09
CA PHE A 127 53.64 13.67 19.07
C PHE A 127 52.81 14.48 18.07
N ALA A 128 51.63 14.00 17.70
CA ALA A 128 50.73 14.69 16.79
C ALA A 128 50.06 15.92 17.42
N ARG A 129 50.10 16.06 18.76
CA ARG A 129 49.37 17.13 19.45
C ARG A 129 49.88 18.52 19.06
N LYS A 130 48.93 19.44 18.90
CA LYS A 130 49.19 20.88 18.94
C LYS A 130 49.06 21.36 20.38
N SER A 131 50.06 22.09 20.86
CA SER A 131 50.04 22.59 22.24
C SER A 131 49.08 23.78 22.38
N GLY A 132 48.54 24.00 23.58
CA GLY A 132 47.67 25.15 23.87
C GLY A 132 48.39 26.50 23.73
N ASP A 133 49.69 26.53 23.95
CA ASP A 133 50.54 27.71 23.74
C ASP A 133 50.71 28.01 22.23
N GLY A 134 49.70 28.63 21.62
CA GLY A 134 49.73 29.14 20.25
C GLY A 134 49.46 28.10 19.14
N GLY A 135 48.92 26.92 19.48
CA GLY A 135 48.52 25.91 18.49
C GLY A 135 49.68 25.22 17.75
N LEU A 136 50.93 25.41 18.22
CA LEU A 136 52.12 24.86 17.57
C LEU A 136 52.41 23.44 18.06
N ASN A 137 52.82 22.56 17.14
CA ASN A 137 53.40 21.26 17.48
C ASN A 137 54.87 21.41 17.94
N LEU A 138 55.49 20.31 18.39
CA LEU A 138 56.86 20.34 18.92
C LEU A 138 57.88 20.88 17.90
N SER A 139 57.82 20.43 16.65
CA SER A 139 58.70 20.89 15.57
C SER A 139 58.56 22.40 15.34
N GLN A 140 57.32 22.90 15.23
CA GLN A 140 57.04 24.32 15.04
C GLN A 140 57.56 25.19 16.21
N LYS A 141 57.46 24.71 17.45
CA LYS A 141 58.03 25.42 18.61
C LYS A 141 59.55 25.52 18.54
N VAL A 142 60.23 24.44 18.17
CA VAL A 142 61.70 24.42 18.01
C VAL A 142 62.12 25.33 16.85
N TRP A 143 61.38 25.30 15.74
CA TRP A 143 61.60 26.18 14.60
C TRP A 143 61.46 27.65 14.98
N ARG A 144 60.41 28.00 15.74
CA ARG A 144 60.23 29.36 16.27
C ARG A 144 61.43 29.82 17.09
N TYR A 145 61.95 28.98 17.99
CA TYR A 145 63.13 29.34 18.78
C TYR A 145 64.42 29.39 17.95
N THR A 146 64.49 28.69 16.83
CA THR A 146 65.59 28.79 15.87
C THR A 146 65.57 30.15 15.17
N GLY A 147 64.40 30.61 14.73
CA GLY A 147 64.22 31.95 14.17
C GLY A 147 64.56 33.04 15.19
N MET A 148 64.03 32.95 16.41
CA MET A 148 64.37 33.89 17.49
C MET A 148 65.88 33.94 17.77
N PHE A 149 66.57 32.80 17.70
CA PHE A 149 68.02 32.76 17.91
C PHE A 149 68.77 33.48 16.79
N ARG A 150 68.33 33.34 15.53
CA ARG A 150 68.88 34.10 14.41
C ARG A 150 68.75 35.59 14.66
N ASP A 151 67.55 36.06 14.99
CA ASP A 151 67.28 37.47 15.24
C ASP A 151 68.10 37.98 16.42
N GLU A 152 68.23 37.20 17.50
CA GLU A 152 69.09 37.52 18.65
C GLU A 152 70.56 37.66 18.24
N LEU A 153 71.05 36.82 17.31
CA LEU A 153 72.42 36.90 16.81
C LEU A 153 72.67 38.10 15.91
N GLU A 154 71.81 38.35 14.92
CA GLU A 154 71.95 39.50 14.01
C GLU A 154 72.05 40.81 14.81
N ASN A 155 71.14 40.96 15.77
CA ASN A 155 71.09 42.06 16.70
C ASN A 155 72.32 42.22 17.61
N THR A 156 72.81 41.12 18.18
CA THR A 156 73.96 41.18 19.09
C THR A 156 75.29 41.33 18.35
N LEU A 157 75.36 40.85 17.11
CA LEU A 157 76.46 41.10 16.17
C LEU A 157 76.52 42.55 15.73
N ASP A 158 75.38 43.13 15.34
CA ASP A 158 75.24 44.56 15.02
C ASP A 158 75.86 45.44 16.12
N LEU A 159 75.49 45.17 17.38
CA LEU A 159 76.02 45.92 18.51
C LEU A 159 77.51 45.67 18.76
N ALA A 160 77.93 44.40 18.80
CA ALA A 160 79.30 44.05 19.19
C ALA A 160 80.34 44.45 18.14
N ILE A 161 80.01 44.35 16.85
CA ILE A 161 80.88 44.84 15.77
C ILE A 161 80.85 46.38 15.76
N GLY A 162 79.68 47.00 15.98
CA GLY A 162 79.56 48.46 16.10
C GLY A 162 80.45 49.03 17.21
N GLU A 163 80.48 48.39 18.40
CA GLU A 163 81.37 48.72 19.52
C GLU A 163 82.87 48.61 19.21
N GLY A 164 83.26 48.09 18.04
CA GLY A 164 84.65 47.85 17.67
C GLY A 164 85.28 46.70 18.46
N VAL A 165 84.48 45.74 18.93
CA VAL A 165 84.99 44.61 19.72
C VAL A 165 85.95 43.77 18.86
N PRO A 166 87.21 43.59 19.29
CA PRO A 166 88.17 42.80 18.53
C PRO A 166 87.66 41.37 18.27
N ALA A 167 88.01 40.80 17.10
CA ALA A 167 87.54 39.48 16.68
C ALA A 167 87.80 38.35 17.72
N ASN A 168 88.90 38.44 18.48
CA ASN A 168 89.24 37.48 19.54
C ASN A 168 88.35 37.59 20.81
N ARG A 169 87.62 38.70 20.99
CA ARG A 169 86.70 38.96 22.11
C ARG A 169 85.23 38.98 21.69
N LEU A 170 84.94 39.01 20.39
CA LEU A 170 83.58 39.08 19.83
C LEU A 170 82.66 37.99 20.39
N ALA A 171 83.12 36.75 20.41
CA ALA A 171 82.35 35.62 20.95
C ALA A 171 81.99 35.79 22.44
N ALA A 172 82.91 36.32 23.25
CA ALA A 172 82.70 36.53 24.68
C ALA A 172 81.70 37.66 24.94
N GLN A 173 81.78 38.74 24.17
CA GLN A 173 80.86 39.87 24.27
C GLN A 173 79.44 39.48 23.86
N ILE A 174 79.28 38.75 22.75
CA ILE A 174 77.96 38.31 22.30
C ILE A 174 77.37 37.29 23.29
N LYS A 175 78.18 36.38 23.85
CA LYS A 175 77.74 35.48 24.95
C LYS A 175 77.18 36.29 26.12
N LYS A 176 77.77 37.44 26.47
CA LYS A 176 77.27 38.33 27.53
C LYS A 176 75.90 38.94 27.18
N TYR A 177 75.69 39.34 25.93
CA TYR A 177 74.41 39.88 25.45
C TYR A 177 73.31 38.84 25.35
N LEU A 178 73.62 37.63 24.87
CA LEU A 178 72.66 36.52 24.82
C LEU A 178 72.25 36.02 26.22
N GLN A 179 73.15 36.12 27.20
CA GLN A 179 72.86 35.74 28.59
C GLN A 179 72.04 36.79 29.34
N ASP A 180 72.21 38.07 29.01
CA ASP A 180 71.51 39.20 29.60
C ASP A 180 70.88 40.10 28.52
N PRO A 181 69.71 39.70 27.99
CA PRO A 181 69.05 40.42 26.91
C PRO A 181 68.61 41.86 27.26
N ASP A 182 68.49 42.19 28.55
CA ASP A 182 68.13 43.55 29.01
C ASP A 182 69.24 44.57 28.73
N LYS A 183 70.47 44.12 28.46
CA LYS A 183 71.57 44.98 28.04
C LYS A 183 71.43 45.52 26.62
N PHE A 184 70.74 44.79 25.74
CA PHE A 184 70.57 45.18 24.34
C PHE A 184 69.16 45.67 24.01
N TYR A 185 68.16 45.27 24.80
CA TYR A 185 66.77 45.71 24.65
C TYR A 185 66.19 46.20 25.98
N ARG A 186 65.61 47.40 25.97
CA ARG A 186 65.04 48.00 27.19
C ARG A 186 63.71 48.70 26.90
N ARG A 187 62.81 48.61 27.89
CA ARG A 187 61.53 49.32 27.87
C ARG A 187 61.72 50.70 28.48
N PHE A 188 61.38 51.74 27.72
CA PHE A 188 61.42 53.11 28.20
C PHE A 188 60.02 53.62 28.48
N ARG A 189 59.88 54.36 29.59
CA ARG A 189 58.70 55.15 29.88
C ARG A 189 58.83 56.45 29.07
N ILE A 190 57.93 56.64 28.11
CA ILE A 190 57.91 57.83 27.26
C ILE A 190 56.64 58.62 27.53
N LYS A 191 56.72 59.94 27.51
CA LYS A 191 55.53 60.80 27.56
C LYS A 191 54.80 60.67 26.21
N VAL A 192 53.54 60.25 26.24
CA VAL A 192 52.68 60.09 25.03
C VAL A 192 51.62 61.17 24.94
N GLY A 193 51.42 61.95 25.99
CA GLY A 193 50.50 63.09 26.02
C GLY A 193 50.54 63.80 27.37
N GLU A 194 49.60 64.72 27.57
CA GLU A 194 49.26 65.35 28.85
C GLU A 194 47.76 65.14 29.10
N ASP A 195 47.37 65.01 30.36
CA ASP A 195 45.95 65.00 30.74
C ASP A 195 45.38 66.43 30.77
N GLU A 196 44.08 66.55 31.03
CA GLU A 196 43.35 67.83 31.03
C GLU A 196 43.89 68.85 32.06
N ASN A 197 44.73 68.43 33.00
CA ASN A 197 45.35 69.28 34.02
C ASN A 197 46.84 69.56 33.75
N GLY A 198 47.35 69.22 32.56
CA GLY A 198 48.74 69.41 32.17
C GLY A 198 49.72 68.40 32.79
N GLN A 199 49.24 67.31 33.40
CA GLN A 199 50.13 66.26 33.91
C GLN A 199 50.53 65.29 32.78
N PRO A 200 51.81 64.89 32.69
CA PRO A 200 52.29 64.00 31.63
C PRO A 200 51.67 62.59 31.72
N ILE A 201 50.95 62.17 30.67
CA ILE A 201 50.54 60.78 30.45
C ILE A 201 51.72 60.02 29.87
N TYR A 202 52.13 58.96 30.56
CA TYR A 202 53.26 58.13 30.17
C TYR A 202 52.81 56.80 29.58
N GLY A 203 53.39 56.47 28.43
CA GLY A 203 53.31 55.18 27.76
C GLY A 203 54.64 54.47 27.84
N ARG A 204 54.71 53.31 27.19
CA ARG A 204 55.90 52.46 27.18
C ARG A 204 56.27 52.15 25.74
N LYS A 205 57.51 52.40 25.36
CA LYS A 205 58.06 52.04 24.04
C LYS A 205 59.28 51.16 24.23
N TRP A 206 59.39 50.13 23.40
CA TRP A 206 60.57 49.28 23.37
C TRP A 206 61.64 49.93 22.54
N LYS A 207 62.87 49.89 23.05
CA LYS A 207 64.02 50.39 22.34
C LYS A 207 65.12 49.34 22.31
N ARG A 208 65.82 49.29 21.19
CA ARG A 208 67.02 48.50 20.95
C ARG A 208 68.24 49.39 21.10
N ARG A 209 69.30 48.87 21.71
CA ARG A 209 70.56 49.58 21.84
C ARG A 209 71.35 49.43 20.54
N VAL A 210 71.78 50.55 19.98
CA VAL A 210 72.62 50.61 18.78
C VAL A 210 73.85 51.43 19.13
N TRP A 211 74.97 51.09 18.51
CA TRP A 211 76.19 51.88 18.63
C TRP A 211 76.16 53.07 17.66
N ASP A 212 76.41 54.26 18.16
CA ASP A 212 76.50 55.48 17.36
C ASP A 212 77.99 55.82 17.15
N LYS A 213 78.46 55.68 15.90
CA LYS A 213 79.87 55.91 15.53
C LYS A 213 80.25 57.39 15.68
N GLU A 214 79.34 58.32 15.40
CA GLU A 214 79.59 59.77 15.45
C GLU A 214 79.68 60.24 16.90
N ALA A 215 78.78 59.76 17.76
CA ALA A 215 78.73 60.16 19.17
C ALA A 215 79.62 59.29 20.10
N ASN A 216 80.32 58.28 19.57
CA ASN A 216 81.10 57.28 20.31
C ASN A 216 80.38 56.76 21.57
N SER A 217 79.06 56.55 21.46
CA SER A 217 78.19 56.24 22.60
C SER A 217 76.98 55.41 22.19
N TYR A 218 76.26 54.89 23.20
CA TYR A 218 75.07 54.07 22.98
C TYR A 218 73.84 54.93 22.71
N LYS A 219 73.12 54.63 21.62
CA LYS A 219 71.82 55.21 21.30
C LYS A 219 70.72 54.16 21.41
N TRP A 220 69.53 54.57 21.81
CA TRP A 220 68.35 53.72 21.89
C TRP A 220 67.38 54.04 20.75
N VAL A 221 67.21 53.10 19.82
CA VAL A 221 66.33 53.22 18.66
C VAL A 221 65.02 52.49 18.92
N ASP A 222 63.91 53.07 18.48
CA ASP A 222 62.58 52.46 18.66
C ASP A 222 62.49 51.13 17.89
N ASP A 223 61.99 50.08 18.56
CA ASP A 223 61.80 48.76 17.96
C ASP A 223 60.43 48.19 18.35
N SER A 224 59.97 47.23 17.56
CA SER A 224 58.70 46.55 17.75
C SER A 224 58.70 45.67 19.01
N PRO A 225 57.64 45.71 19.83
CA PRO A 225 57.44 44.78 20.95
C PRO A 225 57.44 43.30 20.52
N LYS A 226 57.15 43.00 19.24
CA LYS A 226 57.06 41.63 18.73
C LYS A 226 58.43 40.95 18.62
N HIS A 227 59.50 41.72 18.40
CA HIS A 227 60.87 41.18 18.37
C HIS A 227 61.35 40.83 19.77
N PHE A 228 60.86 41.55 20.79
CA PHE A 228 61.23 41.35 22.18
C PHE A 228 60.09 40.71 22.98
N HIS A 229 60.07 39.37 22.98
CA HIS A 229 59.02 38.51 23.55
C HIS A 229 58.91 38.58 25.10
N SER A 230 58.46 39.71 25.63
CA SER A 230 58.36 39.98 27.07
C SER A 230 57.02 39.48 27.65
N GLY A 231 56.94 38.18 27.95
CA GLY A 231 55.81 37.59 28.67
C GLY A 231 56.22 37.11 30.06
N ARG A 232 55.32 37.16 31.04
CA ARG A 232 55.52 36.49 32.34
C ARG A 232 55.65 34.98 32.05
N GLY A 233 56.78 34.38 32.42
CA GLY A 233 57.06 32.95 32.16
C GLY A 233 57.75 32.63 30.82
N VAL A 234 58.02 33.63 29.96
CA VAL A 234 58.83 33.48 28.74
C VAL A 234 60.23 34.05 29.00
N TYR A 235 61.28 33.27 28.73
CA TYR A 235 62.64 33.80 28.81
C TYR A 235 62.90 34.70 27.60
N ARG A 236 63.69 35.74 27.80
CA ARG A 236 64.12 36.61 26.71
C ARG A 236 65.15 35.95 25.77
N SER A 237 65.78 34.87 26.23
CA SER A 237 66.74 34.08 25.46
C SER A 237 66.05 32.85 24.86
N SER A 238 66.15 32.72 23.54
CA SER A 238 65.71 31.56 22.75
C SER A 238 66.28 30.24 23.31
N ALA A 239 67.57 30.22 23.66
CA ALA A 239 68.24 29.06 24.25
C ALA A 239 67.62 28.64 25.59
N ARG A 240 67.26 29.60 26.47
CA ARG A 240 66.58 29.29 27.75
C ARG A 240 65.15 28.79 27.52
N ASN A 241 64.45 29.34 26.53
CA ASN A 241 63.12 28.85 26.15
C ASN A 241 63.17 27.43 25.59
N ALA A 242 64.17 27.09 24.75
CA ALA A 242 64.36 25.75 24.23
C ALA A 242 64.71 24.74 25.33
N GLN A 243 65.55 25.14 26.30
CA GLN A 243 65.82 24.32 27.49
C GLN A 243 64.56 24.11 28.35
N ARG A 244 63.74 25.14 28.56
CA ARG A 244 62.44 25.01 29.26
C ARG A 244 61.51 24.06 28.51
N LEU A 245 61.46 24.18 27.19
CA LEU A 245 60.67 23.31 26.33
C LEU A 245 61.11 21.85 26.49
N ALA A 246 62.41 21.57 26.45
CA ALA A 246 62.96 20.23 26.67
C ALA A 246 62.46 19.65 28.01
N ARG A 247 62.67 20.35 29.13
CA ARG A 247 62.22 19.90 30.46
C ARG A 247 60.70 19.65 30.51
N THR A 248 59.93 20.60 29.99
CA THR A 248 58.47 20.59 30.09
C THR A 248 57.88 19.46 29.24
N GLU A 249 58.31 19.31 27.98
CA GLU A 249 57.76 18.31 27.07
C GLU A 249 58.12 16.89 27.53
N THR A 250 59.35 16.65 28.02
CA THR A 250 59.74 15.33 28.53
C THR A 250 59.04 14.98 29.86
N ASN A 251 58.83 15.96 30.75
CA ASN A 251 58.06 15.72 31.98
C ASN A 251 56.58 15.45 31.67
N ILE A 252 55.96 16.23 30.79
CA ILE A 252 54.57 16.01 30.35
C ILE A 252 54.46 14.62 29.69
N ALA A 253 55.45 14.18 28.90
CA ALA A 253 55.47 12.84 28.31
C ALA A 253 55.40 11.75 29.38
N TYR A 254 56.28 11.83 30.38
CA TYR A 254 56.30 10.89 31.51
C TYR A 254 54.95 10.86 32.24
N ARG A 255 54.37 12.03 32.56
CA ARG A 255 53.07 12.12 33.26
C ARG A 255 51.89 11.67 32.44
N THR A 256 51.93 11.91 31.14
CA THR A 256 50.89 11.42 30.23
C THR A 256 50.94 9.91 30.16
N ALA A 257 52.14 9.32 30.05
CA ALA A 257 52.31 7.87 30.09
C ALA A 257 51.78 7.27 31.41
N ASP A 258 52.10 7.88 32.56
CA ASP A 258 51.54 7.46 33.86
C ASP A 258 50.01 7.49 33.85
N PHE A 259 49.40 8.57 33.37
CA PHE A 259 47.93 8.68 33.31
C PHE A 259 47.30 7.58 32.44
N GLU A 260 47.83 7.34 31.24
CA GLU A 260 47.32 6.30 30.34
C GLU A 260 47.49 4.90 30.92
N ARG A 261 48.59 4.67 31.66
CA ARG A 261 48.85 3.40 32.34
C ARG A 261 47.89 3.23 33.51
N TRP A 262 47.82 4.21 34.40
CA TRP A 262 46.98 4.16 35.58
C TRP A 262 45.52 3.99 35.22
N ALA A 263 45.02 4.64 34.17
CA ALA A 263 43.65 4.44 33.66
C ALA A 263 43.27 2.96 33.46
N GLN A 264 44.24 2.11 33.06
CA GLN A 264 44.06 0.68 32.81
C GLN A 264 44.27 -0.21 34.05
N LEU A 265 44.81 0.33 35.14
CA LEU A 265 45.11 -0.42 36.36
C LEU A 265 43.94 -0.30 37.34
N ASP A 266 43.03 -1.28 37.37
CA ASP A 266 41.79 -1.22 38.16
C ASP A 266 42.03 -0.98 39.66
N PHE A 267 43.14 -1.49 40.18
CA PHE A 267 43.58 -1.32 41.56
C PHE A 267 44.08 0.08 41.92
N VAL A 268 44.23 0.99 40.95
CA VAL A 268 44.51 2.41 41.20
C VAL A 268 43.17 3.12 41.36
N VAL A 269 42.91 3.66 42.55
CA VAL A 269 41.63 4.25 42.96
C VAL A 269 41.62 5.79 42.93
N GLY A 270 42.79 6.40 42.80
CA GLY A 270 42.98 7.86 42.70
C GLY A 270 44.44 8.22 42.41
N ILE A 271 44.72 9.52 42.33
CA ILE A 271 46.09 10.04 42.20
C ILE A 271 46.36 11.08 43.28
N GLU A 272 47.51 11.01 43.94
CA GLU A 272 47.93 12.02 44.92
C GLU A 272 49.05 12.87 44.32
N ILE A 273 48.81 14.18 44.23
CA ILE A 273 49.77 15.15 43.69
C ILE A 273 50.60 15.70 44.84
N LYS A 274 51.92 15.49 44.78
CA LYS A 274 52.92 15.87 45.77
C LYS A 274 53.87 16.93 45.26
N LEU A 275 54.25 17.82 46.18
CA LEU A 275 55.29 18.81 45.94
C LEU A 275 56.66 18.16 45.84
N SER A 276 57.48 18.69 44.93
CA SER A 276 58.91 18.39 44.93
C SER A 276 59.63 19.29 45.94
N ASN A 277 60.78 18.85 46.45
CA ASN A 277 61.63 19.68 47.34
C ASN A 277 62.25 20.90 46.64
N ASN A 278 61.90 21.17 45.38
CA ASN A 278 62.48 22.22 44.54
C ASN A 278 61.45 23.32 44.25
N HIS A 279 60.83 23.82 45.32
CA HIS A 279 59.82 24.87 45.33
C HIS A 279 60.33 26.10 46.10
N PRO A 280 61.19 26.95 45.50
CA PRO A 280 61.83 28.05 46.20
C PRO A 280 60.88 29.22 46.51
N VAL A 281 59.75 29.32 45.82
CA VAL A 281 58.73 30.36 46.01
C VAL A 281 57.37 29.69 45.97
N SER A 282 56.48 30.03 46.92
CA SER A 282 55.11 29.53 46.97
C SER A 282 54.37 29.86 45.66
N ASP A 283 53.73 28.86 45.06
CA ASP A 283 53.00 28.99 43.79
C ASP A 283 51.76 28.07 43.75
N ILE A 284 51.07 28.04 42.61
CA ILE A 284 49.84 27.26 42.41
C ILE A 284 49.97 25.76 42.78
N CYS A 285 51.17 25.20 42.74
CA CYS A 285 51.43 23.83 43.17
C CYS A 285 51.15 23.63 44.67
N ASP A 286 51.42 24.64 45.50
CA ASP A 286 51.19 24.57 46.95
C ASP A 286 49.70 24.54 47.27
N ASP A 287 48.92 25.33 46.52
CA ASP A 287 47.47 25.48 46.68
C ASP A 287 46.73 24.22 46.18
N LEU A 288 47.19 23.64 45.07
CA LEU A 288 46.49 22.56 44.38
C LEU A 288 47.03 21.14 44.68
N LYS A 289 47.97 20.98 45.61
CA LYS A 289 48.38 19.63 46.06
C LYS A 289 47.22 18.92 46.75
N GLY A 290 47.06 17.62 46.52
CA GLY A 290 45.94 16.87 47.07
C GLY A 290 45.69 15.55 46.35
N VAL A 291 44.59 14.89 46.72
CA VAL A 291 44.17 13.61 46.15
C VAL A 291 43.05 13.82 45.14
N TYR A 292 43.31 13.51 43.88
CA TYR A 292 42.39 13.70 42.77
C TYR A 292 41.81 12.37 42.29
N PRO A 293 40.64 12.41 41.62
CA PRO A 293 40.11 11.25 40.92
C PRO A 293 41.12 10.72 39.90
N LYS A 294 41.15 9.39 39.72
CA LYS A 294 41.99 8.72 38.72
C LYS A 294 41.78 9.25 37.28
N THR A 295 40.57 9.74 37.00
CA THR A 295 40.19 10.34 35.71
C THR A 295 40.79 11.74 35.49
N PHE A 296 41.34 12.37 36.52
CA PHE A 296 41.98 13.67 36.42
C PHE A 296 43.37 13.55 35.77
N ARG A 297 43.51 14.10 34.56
CA ARG A 297 44.73 14.09 33.76
C ARG A 297 45.68 15.20 34.21
N TRP A 298 46.57 14.88 35.13
CA TRP A 298 47.60 15.82 35.59
C TRP A 298 48.93 15.63 34.84
N LYS A 299 49.44 16.72 34.26
CA LYS A 299 50.74 16.74 33.53
C LYS A 299 51.73 17.76 34.12
N GLY A 300 51.37 18.33 35.27
CA GLY A 300 51.98 19.52 35.88
C GLY A 300 50.92 20.61 36.12
N TRP A 301 51.27 21.65 36.88
CA TRP A 301 50.39 22.83 37.05
C TRP A 301 50.79 24.02 36.18
N HIS A 302 52.08 24.12 35.82
CA HIS A 302 52.64 25.20 35.02
C HIS A 302 53.82 24.68 34.19
N PRO A 303 54.34 25.46 33.21
CA PRO A 303 55.59 25.11 32.53
C PRO A 303 56.74 24.95 33.54
N ASN A 304 57.66 24.02 33.29
CA ASN A 304 58.77 23.68 34.20
C ASN A 304 58.33 23.18 35.60
N CYS A 305 57.11 22.66 35.75
CA CYS A 305 56.65 22.05 36.99
C CYS A 305 57.49 20.80 37.31
N ARG A 306 57.95 20.71 38.57
CA ARG A 306 58.81 19.63 39.08
C ARG A 306 58.10 18.70 40.06
N CYS A 307 56.86 18.99 40.38
CA CYS A 307 56.00 18.17 41.22
C CYS A 307 55.78 16.78 40.60
N TYR A 308 55.24 15.87 41.40
CA TYR A 308 54.99 14.50 40.97
C TYR A 308 53.65 14.00 41.48
N GLN A 309 53.13 12.98 40.81
CA GLN A 309 51.93 12.27 41.22
C GLN A 309 52.32 10.86 41.67
N VAL A 310 51.59 10.31 42.63
CA VAL A 310 51.67 8.92 43.06
C VAL A 310 50.29 8.27 42.96
N PRO A 311 50.17 6.99 42.59
CA PRO A 311 48.89 6.31 42.54
C PRO A 311 48.41 6.00 43.96
N VAL A 312 47.14 6.26 44.22
CA VAL A 312 46.45 5.76 45.42
C VAL A 312 45.93 4.36 45.07
N LEU A 313 46.28 3.36 45.87
CA LEU A 313 45.96 1.96 45.61
C LEU A 313 44.75 1.53 46.45
N ALA A 314 44.00 0.56 45.94
CA ALA A 314 42.93 -0.13 46.66
C ALA A 314 43.45 -0.81 47.95
N LYS A 315 42.54 -1.10 48.89
CA LYS A 315 42.85 -1.82 50.13
C LYS A 315 43.31 -3.24 49.84
N GLN A 316 44.05 -3.85 50.76
CA GLN A 316 44.62 -5.19 50.53
C GLN A 316 43.57 -6.25 50.23
N GLU A 317 42.45 -6.24 50.95
CA GLU A 317 41.34 -7.18 50.74
C GLU A 317 40.72 -7.05 49.34
N GLU A 318 40.53 -5.82 48.86
CA GLU A 318 40.03 -5.52 47.51
C GLU A 318 41.04 -5.95 46.43
N LEU A 319 42.34 -5.81 46.70
CA LEU A 319 43.40 -6.27 45.79
C LEU A 319 43.41 -7.79 45.65
N ASP A 320 43.17 -8.52 46.75
CA ASP A 320 43.12 -9.97 46.76
C ASP A 320 41.86 -10.47 46.01
N GLU A 321 40.71 -9.82 46.19
CA GLU A 321 39.50 -10.13 45.39
C GLU A 321 39.70 -9.84 43.89
N MET A 322 40.37 -8.73 43.56
CA MET A 322 40.73 -8.43 42.17
C MET A 322 41.67 -9.48 41.59
N LEU A 323 42.63 -9.97 42.38
CA LEU A 323 43.57 -11.02 41.97
C LEU A 323 42.83 -12.32 41.65
N ASP A 324 41.93 -12.76 42.53
CA ASP A 324 41.13 -13.97 42.32
C ASP A 324 40.31 -13.86 41.02
N LYS A 325 39.61 -12.74 40.82
CA LYS A 325 38.87 -12.47 39.58
C LYS A 325 39.76 -12.49 38.34
N ILE A 326 40.99 -11.96 38.42
CA ILE A 326 41.94 -11.99 37.30
C ILE A 326 42.34 -13.44 36.95
N LEU A 327 42.59 -14.27 37.97
CA LEU A 327 42.98 -15.67 37.79
C LEU A 327 41.81 -16.54 37.29
N ASP A 328 40.58 -16.21 37.68
CA ASP A 328 39.35 -16.86 37.21
C ASP A 328 38.94 -16.43 35.79
N GLY A 329 39.63 -15.45 35.20
CA GLY A 329 39.32 -14.90 33.87
C GLY A 329 38.18 -13.88 33.87
N ASP A 330 37.73 -13.44 35.04
CA ASP A 330 36.70 -12.44 35.26
C ASP A 330 37.26 -11.00 35.28
N ASN A 331 36.35 -10.01 35.27
CA ASN A 331 36.73 -8.60 35.22
C ASN A 331 36.93 -8.03 36.65
N PRO A 332 38.15 -7.63 37.06
CA PRO A 332 38.43 -7.08 38.38
C PRO A 332 37.83 -5.68 38.59
N ALA A 333 37.41 -4.99 37.52
CA ALA A 333 36.69 -3.72 37.64
C ALA A 333 35.30 -3.85 38.31
N THR A 334 34.83 -5.09 38.54
CA THR A 334 33.59 -5.39 39.27
C THR A 334 33.76 -5.34 40.79
N VAL A 335 34.99 -5.30 41.30
CA VAL A 335 35.27 -5.13 42.73
C VAL A 335 34.95 -3.68 43.10
N GLU A 336 34.05 -3.47 44.07
CA GLU A 336 33.72 -2.14 44.56
C GLU A 336 34.80 -1.69 45.55
N CYS A 337 35.63 -0.72 45.14
CA CYS A 337 36.62 -0.12 46.04
C CYS A 337 36.01 1.03 46.84
N GLU A 338 36.06 0.94 48.16
CA GLU A 338 35.55 1.97 49.07
C GLU A 338 36.33 3.29 48.95
N GLU A 339 37.66 3.20 48.75
CA GLU A 339 38.57 4.36 48.70
C GLU A 339 38.62 5.06 47.33
N LYS A 340 37.66 4.75 46.45
CA LYS A 340 37.59 5.37 45.12
C LYS A 340 37.33 6.86 45.23
N VAL A 341 38.31 7.66 44.81
CA VAL A 341 38.21 9.11 44.81
C VAL A 341 37.33 9.55 43.65
N LYS A 342 36.11 10.01 43.96
CA LYS A 342 35.08 10.40 42.99
C LYS A 342 35.08 11.89 42.69
N GLU A 343 35.41 12.72 43.68
CA GLU A 343 35.29 14.18 43.61
C GLU A 343 36.66 14.86 43.55
N LEU A 344 36.69 16.06 42.98
CA LEU A 344 37.87 16.93 43.00
C LEU A 344 38.09 17.48 44.42
N PRO A 345 39.34 17.70 44.86
CA PRO A 345 39.63 18.31 46.15
C PRO A 345 38.92 19.65 46.35
N SER A 346 38.50 19.94 47.57
CA SER A 346 37.90 21.24 47.94
C SER A 346 38.84 22.41 47.65
N GLN A 347 40.16 22.22 47.76
CA GLN A 347 41.15 23.24 47.39
C GLN A 347 41.09 23.59 45.91
N PHE A 348 40.88 22.58 45.05
CA PHE A 348 40.77 22.78 43.61
C PHE A 348 39.46 23.49 43.25
N THR A 349 38.34 23.08 43.84
CA THR A 349 37.04 23.73 43.58
C THR A 349 37.00 25.17 44.11
N GLY A 350 37.58 25.43 45.28
CA GLY A 350 37.78 26.79 45.80
C GLY A 350 38.64 27.65 44.89
N TRP A 351 39.79 27.13 44.44
CA TRP A 351 40.66 27.84 43.50
C TRP A 351 39.95 28.14 42.16
N MET A 352 39.10 27.23 41.67
CA MET A 352 38.29 27.45 40.46
C MET A 352 37.29 28.59 40.63
N GLN A 353 36.66 28.71 41.79
CA GLN A 353 35.73 29.80 42.12
C GLN A 353 36.48 31.14 42.22
N ASP A 354 37.59 31.18 42.95
CA ASP A 354 38.40 32.40 43.13
C ASP A 354 38.98 32.94 41.81
N ASN A 355 39.14 32.07 40.80
CA ASN A 355 39.73 32.40 39.51
C ASN A 355 38.72 32.37 38.35
N GLU A 356 37.42 32.32 38.61
CA GLU A 356 36.38 32.13 37.60
C GLU A 356 36.49 33.14 36.44
N GLN A 357 36.62 34.44 36.75
CA GLN A 357 36.75 35.48 35.73
C GLN A 357 38.04 35.32 34.90
N ARG A 358 39.15 34.96 35.54
CA ARG A 358 40.42 34.72 34.85
C ARG A 358 40.33 33.51 33.92
N ILE A 359 39.58 32.49 34.31
CA ILE A 359 39.34 31.29 33.51
C ILE A 359 38.45 31.62 32.31
N LYS A 360 37.40 32.43 32.48
CA LYS A 360 36.56 32.92 31.39
C LYS A 360 37.39 33.71 30.36
N ASP A 361 38.15 34.71 30.83
CA ASP A 361 39.05 35.49 29.99
C ASP A 361 40.07 34.63 29.24
N ALA A 362 40.64 33.61 29.90
CA ALA A 362 41.61 32.71 29.29
C ALA A 362 40.97 31.74 28.29
N THR A 363 39.70 31.36 28.51
CA THR A 363 38.92 30.52 27.60
C THR A 363 38.62 31.29 26.32
N GLU A 364 38.15 32.54 26.43
CA GLU A 364 37.91 33.42 25.27
C GLU A 364 39.18 33.70 24.47
N LYS A 365 40.31 33.89 25.16
CA LYS A 365 41.62 34.13 24.52
C LYS A 365 42.28 32.85 23.99
N GLY A 366 41.70 31.67 24.25
CA GLY A 366 42.27 30.37 23.86
C GLY A 366 43.59 30.02 24.58
N THR A 367 43.86 30.64 25.74
CA THR A 367 45.10 30.46 26.52
C THR A 367 44.88 29.67 27.81
N LEU A 368 43.90 28.78 27.83
CA LEU A 368 43.55 28.00 29.01
C LEU A 368 44.70 27.04 29.41
N PRO A 369 45.09 26.97 30.70
CA PRO A 369 46.08 26.02 31.18
C PRO A 369 45.71 24.57 30.87
N TYR A 370 46.73 23.74 30.59
CA TYR A 370 46.51 22.36 30.15
C TYR A 370 45.78 21.49 31.18
N PHE A 371 45.94 21.74 32.49
CA PHE A 371 45.24 20.98 33.52
C PHE A 371 43.74 21.30 33.62
N LEU A 372 43.27 22.43 33.08
CA LEU A 372 41.84 22.73 32.97
C LEU A 372 41.29 22.17 31.66
N ARG A 373 41.98 22.47 30.55
CA ARG A 373 41.58 22.05 29.21
C ARG A 373 41.49 20.52 29.08
N ASP A 374 42.46 19.80 29.63
CA ASP A 374 42.51 18.34 29.50
C ASP A 374 41.52 17.64 30.46
N ASN A 375 40.85 18.38 31.36
CA ASN A 375 39.96 17.85 32.41
C ASN A 375 38.53 18.43 32.39
N GLU A 376 38.12 19.05 31.27
CA GLU A 376 36.81 19.72 31.15
C GLU A 376 35.64 18.84 31.62
N LYS A 377 35.61 17.57 31.22
CA LYS A 377 34.54 16.62 31.61
C LYS A 377 34.57 16.21 33.09
N VAL A 378 35.72 16.31 33.75
CA VAL A 378 35.86 16.02 35.18
C VAL A 378 35.46 17.25 36.00
N ILE A 379 35.75 18.45 35.47
CA ILE A 379 35.40 19.73 36.09
C ILE A 379 33.91 20.05 35.91
N TYR A 380 33.37 19.78 34.71
CA TYR A 380 31.99 20.00 34.29
C TYR A 380 31.40 18.66 33.83
N PRO A 381 30.93 17.80 34.76
CA PRO A 381 30.37 16.50 34.40
C PRO A 381 29.13 16.66 33.50
N PRO A 382 29.00 15.86 32.43
CA PRO A 382 27.89 15.96 31.50
C PRO A 382 26.56 15.60 32.17
N THR A 383 25.50 16.29 31.77
CA THR A 383 24.16 16.05 32.25
C THR A 383 23.61 14.70 31.78
N ALA A 384 22.62 14.14 32.48
CA ALA A 384 21.95 12.90 32.07
C ALA A 384 21.41 12.96 30.63
N LYS A 385 20.99 14.14 30.18
CA LYS A 385 20.50 14.39 28.82
C LYS A 385 21.61 14.27 27.77
N GLU A 386 22.80 14.81 28.06
CA GLU A 386 23.95 14.73 27.17
C GLU A 386 24.51 13.30 27.11
N ILE A 387 24.51 12.59 28.24
CA ILE A 387 24.86 11.16 28.29
C ILE A 387 23.89 10.35 27.44
N ALA A 388 22.58 10.60 27.54
CA ALA A 388 21.57 9.90 26.74
C ALA A 388 21.74 10.18 25.24
N LYS A 389 22.03 11.43 24.86
CA LYS A 389 22.31 11.83 23.47
C LYS A 389 23.54 11.11 22.92
N ALA A 390 24.66 11.13 23.63
CA ALA A 390 25.87 10.43 23.21
C ALA A 390 25.65 8.91 23.09
N ARG A 391 24.89 8.30 24.02
CA ARG A 391 24.49 6.88 23.92
C ARG A 391 23.60 6.59 22.73
N HIS A 392 22.79 7.54 22.27
CA HIS A 392 22.00 7.40 21.05
C HIS A 392 22.86 7.51 19.79
N GLU A 393 23.78 8.48 19.75
CA GLU A 393 24.69 8.70 18.61
C GLU A 393 25.68 7.55 18.44
N ALA A 394 26.11 6.92 19.53
CA ALA A 394 27.05 5.79 19.51
C ALA A 394 26.40 4.43 19.18
N ARG A 395 25.07 4.33 19.04
CA ARG A 395 24.41 3.06 18.69
C ARG A 395 24.72 2.68 17.26
N THR A 396 25.09 1.43 17.07
CA THR A 396 25.19 0.84 15.73
C THR A 396 23.80 0.70 15.10
N GLU A 397 23.75 0.64 13.77
CA GLU A 397 22.49 0.44 13.04
C GLU A 397 21.80 -0.88 13.41
N ALA A 398 22.59 -1.94 13.65
CA ALA A 398 22.08 -3.23 14.11
C ALA A 398 21.40 -3.12 15.49
N GLU A 399 22.02 -2.43 16.46
CA GLU A 399 21.43 -2.21 17.78
C GLU A 399 20.17 -1.34 17.72
N ALA A 400 20.18 -0.29 16.88
CA ALA A 400 19.01 0.54 16.67
C ALA A 400 17.85 -0.26 16.07
N ASN A 401 18.12 -1.13 15.10
CA ASN A 401 17.14 -2.00 14.47
C ASN A 401 16.61 -3.06 15.44
N ALA A 402 17.45 -3.66 16.28
CA ALA A 402 17.03 -4.61 17.31
C ALA A 402 16.10 -3.94 18.36
N ILE A 403 16.37 -2.69 18.74
CA ILE A 403 15.49 -1.92 19.62
C ILE A 403 14.14 -1.64 18.95
N ARG A 404 14.15 -1.21 17.68
CA ARG A 404 12.93 -0.98 16.89
C ARG A 404 12.09 -2.26 16.76
N GLN A 405 12.72 -3.39 16.48
CA GLN A 405 12.05 -4.69 16.39
C GLN A 405 11.40 -5.07 17.71
N ARG A 406 12.13 -5.00 18.84
CA ARG A 406 11.55 -5.29 20.16
C ARG A 406 10.37 -4.37 20.50
N TRP A 407 10.47 -3.08 20.16
CA TRP A 407 9.38 -2.14 20.35
C TRP A 407 8.17 -2.48 19.47
N ASN A 408 8.39 -2.80 18.20
CA ASN A 408 7.33 -3.21 17.27
C ASN A 408 6.63 -4.49 17.73
N VAL A 409 7.39 -5.50 18.17
CA VAL A 409 6.85 -6.76 18.72
C VAL A 409 6.02 -6.47 19.96
N ARG A 410 6.55 -5.69 20.92
CA ARG A 410 5.79 -5.29 22.11
C ARG A 410 4.49 -4.59 21.71
N LYS A 411 4.57 -3.55 20.88
CA LYS A 411 3.40 -2.79 20.42
C LYS A 411 2.36 -3.68 19.75
N ALA A 412 2.80 -4.59 18.86
CA ALA A 412 1.92 -5.53 18.16
C ALA A 412 1.23 -6.50 19.13
N THR A 413 1.97 -7.04 20.12
CA THR A 413 1.41 -7.94 21.15
C THR A 413 0.36 -7.25 22.00
N TYR A 414 0.65 -6.04 22.50
CA TYR A 414 -0.33 -5.25 23.27
C TYR A 414 -1.56 -4.89 22.43
N HIS A 415 -1.35 -4.49 21.17
CA HIS A 415 -2.45 -4.20 20.25
C HIS A 415 -3.32 -5.45 20.01
N TYR A 416 -2.70 -6.61 19.80
CA TYR A 416 -3.40 -7.87 19.61
C TYR A 416 -4.21 -8.27 20.85
N GLY A 417 -3.61 -8.18 22.06
CA GLY A 417 -4.30 -8.44 23.32
C GLY A 417 -5.47 -7.50 23.57
N ASN A 418 -5.28 -6.18 23.39
CA ASN A 418 -6.34 -5.19 23.55
C ASN A 418 -7.49 -5.41 22.55
N ASN A 419 -7.17 -5.76 21.29
CA ASN A 419 -8.21 -6.07 20.31
C ASN A 419 -8.99 -7.32 20.70
N MET A 420 -8.32 -8.36 21.21
CA MET A 420 -8.98 -9.57 21.70
C MET A 420 -9.92 -9.27 22.88
N LEU A 421 -9.50 -8.46 23.84
CA LEU A 421 -10.38 -8.00 24.93
C LEU A 421 -11.60 -7.23 24.40
N ARG A 422 -11.42 -6.37 23.41
CA ARG A 422 -12.54 -5.61 22.83
C ARG A 422 -13.53 -6.52 22.10
N VAL A 423 -13.04 -7.55 21.41
CA VAL A 423 -13.90 -8.49 20.66
C VAL A 423 -14.66 -9.43 21.58
N MET A 424 -13.95 -10.00 22.57
CA MET A 424 -14.51 -11.02 23.47
C MET A 424 -15.14 -10.44 24.74
N GLY A 425 -14.77 -9.21 25.10
CA GLY A 425 -15.32 -8.50 26.26
C GLY A 425 -16.80 -8.20 26.06
N GLY A 426 -17.56 -8.36 27.14
CA GLY A 426 -19.00 -8.18 27.16
C GLY A 426 -19.82 -9.45 26.85
N ILE A 427 -19.17 -10.57 26.53
CA ILE A 427 -19.83 -11.88 26.48
C ILE A 427 -19.93 -12.42 27.91
N SER A 428 -21.15 -12.66 28.39
CA SER A 428 -21.45 -12.93 29.80
C SER A 428 -20.80 -14.21 30.37
N ASP A 429 -20.59 -15.23 29.54
CA ASP A 429 -20.07 -16.55 29.91
C ASP A 429 -18.64 -16.83 29.37
N VAL A 430 -17.92 -15.80 28.92
CA VAL A 430 -16.51 -15.89 28.51
C VAL A 430 -15.63 -15.09 29.46
N ASP A 431 -14.74 -15.78 30.18
CA ASP A 431 -13.78 -15.13 31.07
C ASP A 431 -12.65 -14.43 30.30
N THR A 432 -12.54 -13.11 30.47
CA THR A 432 -11.49 -12.27 29.88
C THR A 432 -10.53 -11.69 30.92
N THR A 433 -10.73 -11.99 32.21
CA THR A 433 -10.00 -11.38 33.33
C THR A 433 -8.51 -11.69 33.28
N ALA A 434 -8.13 -12.93 32.94
CA ALA A 434 -6.73 -13.35 32.82
C ALA A 434 -5.96 -12.54 31.76
N LEU A 435 -6.59 -12.23 30.61
CA LEU A 435 -5.97 -11.38 29.59
C LEU A 435 -5.90 -9.91 30.03
N ALA A 436 -6.94 -9.41 30.70
CA ALA A 436 -6.95 -8.05 31.24
C ALA A 436 -5.85 -7.84 32.29
N GLU A 437 -5.59 -8.86 33.12
CA GLU A 437 -4.48 -8.83 34.07
C GLU A 437 -3.13 -8.94 33.38
N ALA A 438 -2.96 -9.87 32.43
CA ALA A 438 -1.71 -10.01 31.67
C ALA A 438 -1.29 -8.71 30.95
N LEU A 439 -2.26 -7.92 30.47
CA LEU A 439 -2.00 -6.63 29.82
C LEU A 439 -1.52 -5.51 30.77
N LYS A 440 -1.63 -5.68 32.09
CA LYS A 440 -1.06 -4.73 33.07
C LYS A 440 0.44 -4.92 33.29
N HIS A 441 0.97 -6.08 32.91
CA HIS A 441 2.36 -6.47 33.14
C HIS A 441 3.17 -6.49 31.83
N PRO A 442 4.51 -6.39 31.87
CA PRO A 442 5.35 -6.38 30.67
C PRO A 442 5.62 -7.76 30.06
N ASP A 443 4.92 -8.82 30.48
CA ASP A 443 5.12 -10.19 29.99
C ASP A 443 4.36 -10.45 28.67
N LEU A 444 5.10 -10.35 27.56
CA LEU A 444 4.54 -10.56 26.22
C LEU A 444 4.07 -12.01 25.98
N SER A 445 4.70 -12.99 26.63
CA SER A 445 4.36 -14.40 26.47
C SER A 445 3.03 -14.71 27.15
N ALA A 446 2.82 -14.18 28.36
CA ALA A 446 1.55 -14.28 29.07
C ALA A 446 0.40 -13.63 28.28
N ILE A 447 0.60 -12.41 27.75
CA ILE A 447 -0.42 -11.73 26.92
C ILE A 447 -0.80 -12.60 25.71
N MET A 448 0.20 -13.14 24.99
CA MET A 448 -0.05 -13.97 23.81
C MET A 448 -0.73 -15.29 24.15
N LEU A 449 -0.38 -15.91 25.29
CA LEU A 449 -0.99 -17.15 25.75
C LEU A 449 -2.48 -16.97 26.03
N GLU A 450 -2.85 -15.99 26.84
CA GLU A 450 -4.26 -15.73 27.19
C GLU A 450 -5.06 -15.27 25.96
N ALA A 451 -4.48 -14.41 25.12
CA ALA A 451 -5.14 -14.00 23.88
C ALA A 451 -5.34 -15.16 22.89
N ARG A 452 -4.49 -16.20 22.90
CA ARG A 452 -4.68 -17.42 22.09
C ARG A 452 -5.83 -18.29 22.60
N LYS A 453 -6.01 -18.41 23.93
CA LYS A 453 -7.17 -19.14 24.50
C LYS A 453 -8.48 -18.49 24.03
N LEU A 454 -8.57 -17.18 24.16
CA LEU A 454 -9.73 -16.41 23.69
C LEU A 454 -9.91 -16.49 22.17
N LYS A 455 -8.82 -16.53 21.39
CA LYS A 455 -8.89 -16.75 19.94
C LYS A 455 -9.58 -18.07 19.58
N VAL A 456 -9.33 -19.15 20.33
CA VAL A 456 -9.98 -20.45 20.08
C VAL A 456 -11.50 -20.34 20.30
N ILE A 457 -11.92 -19.68 21.38
CA ILE A 457 -13.34 -19.40 21.65
C ILE A 457 -13.94 -18.52 20.55
N GLY A 458 -13.24 -17.45 20.15
CA GLY A 458 -13.68 -16.60 19.05
C GLY A 458 -13.84 -17.38 17.73
N LYS A 459 -12.91 -18.29 17.43
CA LYS A 459 -13.01 -19.18 16.25
C LYS A 459 -14.24 -20.09 16.33
N ASP A 460 -14.53 -20.63 17.51
CA ASP A 460 -15.72 -21.45 17.78
C ASP A 460 -17.01 -20.63 17.53
N ILE A 461 -17.09 -19.40 18.06
CA ILE A 461 -18.20 -18.47 17.79
C ILE A 461 -18.35 -18.20 16.30
N TYR A 462 -17.27 -17.83 15.60
CA TYR A 462 -17.33 -17.55 14.17
C TYR A 462 -17.65 -18.80 13.31
N SER A 463 -17.52 -20.01 13.87
CA SER A 463 -17.88 -21.26 13.18
C SER A 463 -19.38 -21.58 13.23
N LEU A 464 -20.16 -20.83 14.02
CA LEU A 464 -21.62 -20.95 14.08
C LEU A 464 -22.27 -20.45 12.78
N GLY A 465 -22.31 -21.31 11.78
CA GLY A 465 -22.68 -20.97 10.40
C GLY A 465 -24.17 -20.80 10.10
N TYR A 466 -25.07 -21.16 11.02
CA TYR A 466 -26.52 -21.11 10.80
C TYR A 466 -27.18 -19.84 11.35
N ILE A 467 -26.44 -18.99 12.06
CA ILE A 467 -26.94 -17.71 12.58
C ILE A 467 -26.13 -16.55 12.02
N ASP A 468 -26.75 -15.37 11.89
CA ASP A 468 -26.06 -14.18 11.45
C ASP A 468 -25.31 -13.50 12.60
N SER A 469 -24.11 -13.00 12.31
CA SER A 469 -23.26 -12.27 13.24
C SER A 469 -23.14 -12.96 14.63
N PRO A 470 -22.65 -14.21 14.69
CA PRO A 470 -22.66 -15.01 15.93
C PRO A 470 -21.94 -14.35 17.10
N MET A 471 -20.94 -13.50 16.84
CA MET A 471 -20.25 -12.70 17.86
C MET A 471 -21.16 -11.68 18.54
N GLU A 472 -22.01 -10.99 17.78
CA GLU A 472 -22.96 -10.02 18.33
C GLU A 472 -24.10 -10.72 19.08
N VAL A 473 -24.52 -11.91 18.60
CA VAL A 473 -25.44 -12.78 19.34
C VAL A 473 -24.85 -13.20 20.68
N ALA A 474 -23.59 -13.66 20.69
CA ALA A 474 -22.91 -14.07 21.93
C ALA A 474 -22.76 -12.92 22.93
N LYS A 475 -22.48 -11.69 22.47
CA LYS A 475 -22.45 -10.50 23.34
C LYS A 475 -23.81 -10.10 23.89
N LYS A 476 -24.86 -10.18 23.06
CA LYS A 476 -26.22 -9.78 23.46
C LYS A 476 -26.84 -10.77 24.45
N PHE A 477 -26.53 -12.05 24.33
CA PHE A 477 -27.09 -13.13 25.14
C PHE A 477 -25.99 -13.86 25.93
N SER A 478 -25.39 -14.89 25.31
CA SER A 478 -24.23 -15.63 25.81
C SER A 478 -23.65 -16.51 24.70
N LEU A 479 -22.44 -17.03 24.86
CA LEU A 479 -21.86 -18.06 23.99
C LEU A 479 -22.73 -19.33 23.98
N ALA A 480 -23.21 -19.74 25.15
CA ALA A 480 -24.11 -20.88 25.29
C ALA A 480 -25.40 -20.70 24.48
N ASP A 481 -26.03 -19.52 24.55
CA ASP A 481 -27.25 -19.21 23.80
C ASP A 481 -27.00 -19.17 22.29
N ALA A 482 -25.90 -18.55 21.85
CA ALA A 482 -25.52 -18.53 20.43
C ALA A 482 -25.34 -19.95 19.88
N LYS A 483 -24.68 -20.84 20.64
CA LYS A 483 -24.54 -22.27 20.29
C LYS A 483 -25.89 -22.99 20.25
N ALA A 484 -26.73 -22.78 21.27
CA ALA A 484 -28.03 -23.42 21.37
C ALA A 484 -28.95 -23.05 20.19
N VAL A 485 -29.00 -21.76 19.84
CA VAL A 485 -29.80 -21.27 18.72
C VAL A 485 -29.27 -21.78 17.38
N ASN A 486 -27.96 -21.70 17.16
CA ASN A 486 -27.33 -22.22 15.95
C ASN A 486 -27.63 -23.72 15.77
N LYS A 487 -27.55 -24.49 16.86
CA LYS A 487 -27.91 -25.92 16.86
C LYS A 487 -29.40 -26.14 16.58
N ALA A 488 -30.29 -25.38 17.22
CA ALA A 488 -31.73 -25.51 17.01
C ALA A 488 -32.13 -25.23 15.56
N VAL A 489 -31.56 -24.18 14.94
CA VAL A 489 -31.74 -23.89 13.51
C VAL A 489 -31.19 -25.03 12.65
N ALA A 490 -29.96 -25.50 12.92
CA ALA A 490 -29.35 -26.60 12.18
C ALA A 490 -30.18 -27.88 12.21
N ASP A 491 -30.60 -28.30 13.41
CA ASP A 491 -31.40 -29.51 13.62
C ASP A 491 -32.76 -29.40 12.93
N LYS A 492 -33.36 -28.19 12.89
CA LYS A 492 -34.62 -27.94 12.18
C LYS A 492 -34.46 -28.00 10.66
N LEU A 493 -33.41 -27.37 10.11
CA LEU A 493 -33.11 -27.42 8.68
C LEU A 493 -32.85 -28.85 8.21
N ALA A 494 -32.12 -29.65 9.00
CA ALA A 494 -31.84 -31.04 8.70
C ALA A 494 -33.11 -31.90 8.54
N GLN A 495 -34.20 -31.58 9.26
CA GLN A 495 -35.50 -32.27 9.10
C GLN A 495 -36.15 -32.01 7.74
N TRP A 496 -35.75 -30.96 7.03
CA TRP A 496 -36.33 -30.55 5.75
C TRP A 496 -35.43 -30.88 4.55
N ASP A 497 -34.22 -31.40 4.77
CA ASP A 497 -33.25 -31.67 3.70
C ASP A 497 -33.77 -32.65 2.63
N SER A 498 -34.66 -33.58 3.01
CA SER A 498 -35.28 -34.54 2.08
C SER A 498 -36.49 -33.99 1.30
N LEU A 499 -36.98 -32.79 1.65
CA LEU A 499 -38.13 -32.17 0.99
C LEU A 499 -37.72 -31.48 -0.32
N SER A 500 -38.69 -31.26 -1.22
CA SER A 500 -38.45 -30.45 -2.42
C SER A 500 -38.13 -28.99 -2.05
N LEU A 501 -37.45 -28.25 -2.93
CA LEU A 501 -37.11 -26.83 -2.66
C LEU A 501 -38.36 -25.98 -2.37
N GLU A 502 -39.48 -26.26 -3.05
CA GLU A 502 -40.76 -25.57 -2.86
C GLU A 502 -41.39 -25.91 -1.50
N GLN A 503 -41.26 -27.17 -1.05
CA GLN A 503 -41.71 -27.60 0.27
C GLN A 503 -40.83 -27.02 1.38
N GLN A 504 -39.50 -26.99 1.18
CA GLN A 504 -38.55 -26.32 2.08
C GLN A 504 -38.90 -24.84 2.22
N LEU A 505 -39.15 -24.15 1.11
CA LEU A 505 -39.52 -22.73 1.09
C LEU A 505 -40.82 -22.48 1.88
N LYS A 506 -41.85 -23.33 1.72
CA LYS A 506 -43.09 -23.22 2.49
C LYS A 506 -42.86 -23.41 4.00
N LYS A 507 -42.07 -24.41 4.38
CA LYS A 507 -41.74 -24.68 5.79
C LYS A 507 -40.92 -23.54 6.40
N LEU A 508 -39.94 -23.01 5.68
CA LEU A 508 -39.13 -21.87 6.10
C LEU A 508 -39.96 -20.60 6.30
N ASN A 509 -40.87 -20.28 5.36
CA ASN A 509 -41.78 -19.14 5.49
C ASN A 509 -42.68 -19.27 6.72
N PHE A 510 -43.25 -20.47 6.96
CA PHE A 510 -44.03 -20.73 8.15
C PHE A 510 -43.20 -20.52 9.43
N GLU A 511 -42.00 -21.09 9.51
CA GLU A 511 -41.18 -20.99 10.72
C GLU A 511 -40.74 -19.53 11.00
N ALA A 512 -40.37 -18.79 9.95
CA ALA A 512 -39.91 -17.41 10.08
C ALA A 512 -41.04 -16.42 10.41
N TYR A 513 -42.17 -16.50 9.69
CA TYR A 513 -43.21 -15.47 9.74
C TYR A 513 -44.43 -15.88 10.55
N ASP A 514 -44.89 -17.13 10.46
CA ASP A 514 -46.08 -17.57 11.19
C ASP A 514 -45.73 -18.02 12.61
N PHE A 515 -44.73 -18.89 12.76
CA PHE A 515 -44.33 -19.45 14.05
C PHE A 515 -43.61 -18.42 14.92
N LEU A 516 -42.44 -17.94 14.46
CA LEU A 516 -41.65 -16.96 15.21
C LEU A 516 -42.22 -15.54 15.11
N GLY A 517 -42.43 -15.04 13.89
CA GLY A 517 -42.95 -13.68 13.65
C GLY A 517 -44.37 -13.45 14.16
N GLY A 518 -45.26 -14.41 13.96
CA GLY A 518 -46.66 -14.38 14.39
C GLY A 518 -46.88 -14.72 15.86
N ASN A 519 -45.80 -14.92 16.62
CA ASN A 519 -45.82 -15.28 18.04
C ASN A 519 -46.71 -16.52 18.34
N TYR A 520 -46.64 -17.53 17.49
CA TYR A 520 -47.45 -18.74 17.65
C TYR A 520 -47.13 -19.42 18.99
N HIS A 521 -48.14 -19.87 19.75
CA HIS A 521 -47.97 -20.48 21.08
C HIS A 521 -47.11 -19.67 22.09
N ASN A 522 -47.10 -18.33 21.97
CA ASN A 522 -46.32 -17.43 22.83
C ASN A 522 -44.81 -17.75 22.81
N VAL A 523 -44.26 -18.12 21.65
CA VAL A 523 -42.85 -18.48 21.50
C VAL A 523 -41.90 -17.31 21.76
N GLN A 524 -42.32 -16.07 21.49
CA GLN A 524 -41.49 -14.90 21.71
C GLN A 524 -41.25 -14.64 23.20
N GLN A 525 -42.17 -15.05 24.07
CA GLN A 525 -42.02 -14.99 25.53
C GLN A 525 -41.19 -16.15 26.09
N LYS A 526 -41.18 -17.31 25.40
CA LYS A 526 -40.47 -18.51 25.84
C LYS A 526 -38.99 -18.51 25.47
N TYR A 527 -38.63 -17.92 24.33
CA TYR A 527 -37.28 -17.97 23.78
C TYR A 527 -36.72 -16.55 23.59
N PRO A 528 -35.81 -16.08 24.46
CA PRO A 528 -35.20 -14.76 24.35
C PRO A 528 -34.50 -14.49 23.00
N THR A 529 -34.04 -15.55 22.35
CA THR A 529 -33.27 -15.51 21.09
C THR A 529 -34.11 -15.73 19.84
N TRP A 530 -35.45 -15.72 19.93
CA TRP A 530 -36.35 -16.01 18.81
C TRP A 530 -36.07 -15.17 17.55
N GLN A 531 -35.67 -13.91 17.71
CA GLN A 531 -35.32 -12.99 16.60
C GLN A 531 -34.09 -13.47 15.83
N VAL A 532 -33.12 -14.10 16.51
CA VAL A 532 -31.91 -14.64 15.89
C VAL A 532 -32.27 -15.85 15.03
N SER A 533 -33.09 -16.76 15.55
CA SER A 533 -33.63 -17.89 14.78
C SER A 533 -34.46 -17.41 13.59
N GLN A 534 -35.28 -16.37 13.77
CA GLN A 534 -36.10 -15.82 12.70
C GLN A 534 -35.23 -15.30 11.55
N GLN A 535 -34.22 -14.49 11.85
CA GLN A 535 -33.30 -13.96 10.85
C GLN A 535 -32.55 -15.08 10.10
N ALA A 536 -32.11 -16.11 10.83
CA ALA A 536 -31.50 -17.30 10.23
C ALA A 536 -32.42 -17.99 9.21
N TYR A 537 -33.70 -18.18 9.56
CA TYR A 537 -34.67 -18.76 8.63
C TYR A 537 -34.96 -17.84 7.44
N VAL A 538 -35.08 -16.52 7.64
CA VAL A 538 -35.25 -15.54 6.54
C VAL A 538 -34.07 -15.58 5.57
N LYS A 539 -32.84 -15.68 6.06
CA LYS A 539 -31.66 -15.85 5.21
C LYS A 539 -31.72 -17.15 4.41
N GLN A 540 -32.12 -18.26 5.05
CA GLN A 540 -32.26 -19.54 4.39
C GLN A 540 -33.40 -19.54 3.35
N ILE A 541 -34.48 -18.78 3.56
CA ILE A 541 -35.52 -18.51 2.54
C ILE A 541 -34.86 -17.94 1.29
N GLY A 542 -34.01 -16.91 1.45
CA GLY A 542 -33.27 -16.31 0.33
C GLY A 542 -32.40 -17.32 -0.43
N ILE A 543 -31.68 -18.18 0.29
CA ILE A 543 -30.82 -19.23 -0.30
C ILE A 543 -31.65 -20.26 -1.07
N VAL A 544 -32.75 -20.75 -0.49
CA VAL A 544 -33.62 -21.74 -1.13
C VAL A 544 -34.31 -21.12 -2.35
N GLN A 545 -34.78 -19.88 -2.24
CA GLN A 545 -35.35 -19.13 -3.36
C GLN A 545 -34.33 -18.95 -4.49
N ASP A 546 -33.08 -18.60 -4.18
CA ASP A 546 -32.02 -18.48 -5.18
C ASP A 546 -31.73 -19.81 -5.89
N LYS A 547 -31.74 -20.94 -5.16
CA LYS A 547 -31.63 -22.27 -5.76
C LYS A 547 -32.80 -22.59 -6.70
N ILE A 548 -34.02 -22.21 -6.33
CA ILE A 548 -35.22 -22.37 -7.18
C ILE A 548 -35.06 -21.53 -8.45
N ASP A 549 -34.68 -20.25 -8.30
CA ASP A 549 -34.46 -19.34 -9.43
C ASP A 549 -33.39 -19.89 -10.39
N TRP A 550 -32.25 -20.34 -9.87
CA TRP A 550 -31.17 -20.93 -10.67
C TRP A 550 -31.56 -22.24 -11.34
N LYS A 551 -32.37 -23.08 -10.67
CA LYS A 551 -32.92 -24.28 -11.29
C LYS A 551 -33.80 -23.89 -12.48
N ALA A 552 -34.72 -22.95 -12.30
CA ALA A 552 -35.56 -22.44 -13.38
C ALA A 552 -34.74 -21.84 -14.53
N ILE A 553 -33.68 -21.07 -14.24
CA ILE A 553 -32.77 -20.52 -15.26
C ILE A 553 -32.07 -21.63 -16.05
N LYS A 554 -31.56 -22.66 -15.37
CA LYS A 554 -30.89 -23.80 -16.03
C LYS A 554 -31.85 -24.62 -16.87
N ASP A 555 -33.08 -24.84 -16.39
CA ASP A 555 -34.13 -25.54 -17.13
C ASP A 555 -34.51 -24.74 -18.40
N ASN A 556 -34.65 -23.41 -18.28
CA ASN A 556 -34.88 -22.52 -19.43
C ASN A 556 -33.70 -22.53 -20.42
N TYR A 557 -32.45 -22.49 -19.94
CA TYR A 557 -31.27 -22.60 -20.80
C TYR A 557 -31.25 -23.94 -21.55
N ALA A 558 -31.56 -25.04 -20.88
CA ALA A 558 -31.63 -26.37 -21.49
C ALA A 558 -32.72 -26.48 -22.57
N ASP A 559 -33.85 -25.78 -22.42
CA ASP A 559 -34.89 -25.72 -23.47
C ASP A 559 -34.49 -24.80 -24.63
N LEU A 560 -34.00 -23.58 -24.33
CA LEU A 560 -33.65 -22.57 -25.32
C LEU A 560 -32.43 -22.97 -26.17
N SER A 561 -31.45 -23.64 -25.58
CA SER A 561 -30.25 -24.14 -26.30
C SER A 561 -30.56 -25.23 -27.31
N LYS A 562 -31.66 -25.99 -27.13
CA LYS A 562 -32.11 -27.01 -28.11
C LYS A 562 -32.72 -26.40 -29.37
N PHE A 563 -33.08 -25.11 -29.36
CA PHE A 563 -33.71 -24.46 -30.49
C PHE A 563 -32.70 -24.21 -31.64
N SER A 564 -32.84 -24.99 -32.72
CA SER A 564 -31.92 -24.93 -33.88
C SER A 564 -32.24 -23.78 -34.82
N THR A 565 -31.32 -22.81 -34.93
CA THR A 565 -31.45 -21.65 -35.82
C THR A 565 -30.10 -21.14 -36.34
N LYS A 566 -30.10 -20.52 -37.54
CA LYS A 566 -28.92 -19.85 -38.13
C LYS A 566 -28.77 -18.38 -37.68
N SER A 567 -29.65 -17.88 -36.82
CA SER A 567 -29.64 -16.49 -36.35
C SER A 567 -28.42 -16.22 -35.45
N LYS A 568 -27.40 -15.52 -35.99
CA LYS A 568 -26.22 -15.09 -35.21
C LYS A 568 -26.60 -14.32 -33.92
N PRO A 569 -27.57 -13.38 -33.94
CA PRO A 569 -27.99 -12.71 -32.71
C PRO A 569 -28.58 -13.66 -31.66
N TYR A 570 -29.30 -14.71 -32.08
CA TYR A 570 -29.84 -15.71 -31.14
C TYR A 570 -28.72 -16.55 -30.51
N GLN A 571 -27.75 -17.00 -31.33
CA GLN A 571 -26.59 -17.73 -30.85
C GLN A 571 -25.73 -16.89 -29.89
N SER A 572 -25.59 -15.59 -30.16
CA SER A 572 -24.90 -14.65 -29.26
C SER A 572 -25.60 -14.53 -27.91
N LEU A 573 -26.93 -14.47 -27.89
CA LEU A 573 -27.71 -14.41 -26.65
C LEU A 573 -27.64 -15.73 -25.86
N ILE A 574 -27.57 -16.90 -26.52
CA ILE A 574 -27.33 -18.18 -25.85
C ILE A 574 -25.95 -18.18 -25.18
N ALA A 575 -24.90 -17.72 -25.86
CA ALA A 575 -23.56 -17.58 -25.29
C ALA A 575 -23.53 -16.56 -24.14
N GLN A 576 -24.30 -15.47 -24.24
CA GLN A 576 -24.44 -14.50 -23.15
C GLN A 576 -25.15 -15.10 -21.93
N LEU A 577 -26.19 -15.90 -22.14
CA LEU A 577 -26.88 -16.61 -21.06
C LEU A 577 -25.97 -17.65 -20.40
N GLU A 578 -25.19 -18.40 -21.19
CA GLU A 578 -24.18 -19.33 -20.68
C GLU A 578 -23.11 -18.61 -19.84
N ASN A 579 -22.61 -17.47 -20.32
CA ASN A 579 -21.67 -16.64 -19.57
C ASN A 579 -22.28 -16.06 -18.29
N ALA A 580 -23.55 -15.63 -18.32
CA ALA A 580 -24.24 -15.14 -17.14
C ALA A 580 -24.45 -16.25 -16.10
N ILE A 581 -24.76 -17.48 -16.53
CA ILE A 581 -24.84 -18.66 -15.67
C ILE A 581 -23.47 -18.98 -15.06
N ASN A 582 -22.41 -19.03 -15.88
CA ASN A 582 -21.05 -19.30 -15.42
C ASN A 582 -20.51 -18.18 -14.51
N GLY A 583 -20.95 -16.95 -14.72
CA GLY A 583 -20.63 -15.78 -13.92
C GLY A 583 -21.51 -15.60 -12.67
N ASN A 584 -22.50 -16.46 -12.44
CA ASN A 584 -23.53 -16.31 -11.40
C ASN A 584 -24.28 -14.95 -11.41
N ASP A 585 -24.45 -14.34 -12.60
CA ASP A 585 -25.22 -13.11 -12.77
C ASP A 585 -26.70 -13.43 -13.02
N LYS A 586 -27.45 -13.57 -11.92
CA LYS A 586 -28.87 -13.96 -11.96
C LYS A 586 -29.74 -12.93 -12.71
N ALA A 587 -29.47 -11.64 -12.53
CA ALA A 587 -30.26 -10.58 -13.17
C ALA A 587 -30.05 -10.58 -14.69
N MET A 588 -28.79 -10.69 -15.13
CA MET A 588 -28.46 -10.80 -16.55
C MET A 588 -29.02 -12.09 -17.15
N ALA A 589 -28.95 -13.21 -16.43
CA ALA A 589 -29.52 -14.48 -16.90
C ALA A 589 -31.03 -14.39 -17.13
N GLN A 590 -31.78 -13.81 -16.18
CA GLN A 590 -33.23 -13.62 -16.31
C GLN A 590 -33.58 -12.68 -17.46
N GLN A 591 -32.87 -11.55 -17.60
CA GLN A 591 -33.06 -10.62 -18.71
C GLN A 591 -32.79 -11.31 -20.06
N THR A 592 -31.68 -12.04 -20.17
CA THR A 592 -31.28 -12.71 -21.41
C THR A 592 -32.28 -13.82 -21.78
N ILE A 593 -32.87 -14.52 -20.81
CA ILE A 593 -33.96 -15.49 -21.05
C ILE A 593 -35.20 -14.80 -21.64
N THR A 594 -35.60 -13.64 -21.11
CA THR A 594 -36.72 -12.87 -21.66
C THR A 594 -36.44 -12.46 -23.12
N GLU A 595 -35.25 -11.95 -23.40
CA GLU A 595 -34.84 -11.56 -24.76
C GLU A 595 -34.78 -12.75 -25.72
N LEU A 596 -34.25 -13.90 -25.26
CA LEU A 596 -34.21 -15.14 -26.03
C LEU A 596 -35.61 -15.65 -26.38
N ASN A 597 -36.57 -15.62 -25.44
CA ASN A 597 -37.94 -16.04 -25.71
C ASN A 597 -38.62 -15.15 -26.77
N VAL A 598 -38.48 -13.83 -26.65
CA VAL A 598 -39.00 -12.88 -27.66
C VAL A 598 -38.35 -13.13 -29.03
N ARG A 599 -37.04 -13.39 -29.05
CA ARG A 599 -36.30 -13.66 -30.30
C ARG A 599 -36.68 -15.01 -30.91
N LYS A 600 -36.86 -16.06 -30.09
CA LYS A 600 -37.34 -17.39 -30.51
C LYS A 600 -38.70 -17.26 -31.19
N GLU A 601 -39.65 -16.59 -30.54
CA GLU A 601 -40.99 -16.34 -31.08
C GLU A 601 -40.95 -15.54 -32.39
N SER A 602 -40.08 -14.53 -32.49
CA SER A 602 -39.88 -13.75 -33.73
C SER A 602 -39.30 -14.61 -34.87
N ILE A 603 -38.34 -15.49 -34.57
CA ILE A 603 -37.74 -16.41 -35.55
C ILE A 603 -38.78 -17.44 -36.00
N GLU A 604 -39.56 -18.00 -35.08
CA GLU A 604 -40.64 -18.94 -35.38
C GLU A 604 -41.74 -18.28 -36.22
N LYS A 605 -42.15 -17.05 -35.89
CA LYS A 605 -43.06 -16.22 -36.71
C LYS A 605 -42.48 -15.94 -38.10
N ALA A 606 -41.20 -15.61 -38.21
CA ALA A 606 -40.55 -15.37 -39.49
C ALA A 606 -40.39 -16.66 -40.32
N ALA A 607 -40.15 -17.81 -39.69
CA ALA A 607 -40.10 -19.12 -40.32
C ALA A 607 -41.49 -19.59 -40.78
N ALA A 608 -42.52 -19.34 -39.97
CA ALA A 608 -43.93 -19.54 -40.35
C ALA A 608 -44.30 -18.63 -41.52
N LYS A 609 -43.89 -17.35 -41.51
CA LYS A 609 -44.12 -16.39 -42.60
C LYS A 609 -43.40 -16.77 -43.90
N ARG A 610 -42.24 -17.42 -43.81
CA ARG A 610 -41.52 -18.01 -44.97
C ARG A 610 -42.18 -19.30 -45.48
N LYS A 611 -42.80 -20.10 -44.60
CA LYS A 611 -43.65 -21.25 -44.97
C LYS A 611 -45.03 -20.81 -45.50
N SER A 612 -45.48 -19.58 -45.22
CA SER A 612 -46.80 -19.05 -45.57
C SER A 612 -46.80 -18.13 -46.80
N LYS A 613 -46.06 -18.44 -47.87
CA LYS A 613 -46.50 -17.92 -49.18
C LYS A 613 -47.88 -18.55 -49.44
N VAL A 614 -48.94 -17.74 -49.35
CA VAL A 614 -50.30 -18.16 -49.73
C VAL A 614 -50.19 -18.71 -51.15
N LYS A 615 -50.35 -20.03 -51.29
CA LYS A 615 -50.14 -20.71 -52.56
C LYS A 615 -51.38 -20.45 -53.41
N GLU A 616 -51.21 -19.70 -54.48
CA GLU A 616 -52.24 -19.59 -55.52
C GLU A 616 -52.54 -20.99 -56.05
N VAL A 617 -53.82 -21.39 -56.02
CA VAL A 617 -54.29 -22.64 -56.60
C VAL A 617 -54.92 -22.32 -57.94
N LYS A 618 -54.45 -22.96 -59.00
CA LYS A 618 -55.06 -22.90 -60.34
C LYS A 618 -55.23 -24.32 -60.84
N PHE A 619 -56.45 -24.64 -61.25
CA PHE A 619 -56.79 -25.94 -61.80
C PHE A 619 -56.63 -25.92 -63.32
N LYS A 620 -56.26 -27.06 -63.89
CA LYS A 620 -56.09 -27.24 -65.34
C LYS A 620 -57.40 -27.75 -65.95
N ASP A 621 -57.58 -27.59 -67.25
CA ASP A 621 -58.81 -28.01 -67.93
C ASP A 621 -59.15 -29.50 -67.73
N SER A 622 -58.13 -30.36 -67.59
CA SER A 622 -58.33 -31.80 -67.29
C SER A 622 -58.93 -32.06 -65.90
N ASP A 623 -59.04 -31.04 -65.05
CA ASP A 623 -59.67 -31.15 -63.73
C ASP A 623 -61.19 -30.97 -63.78
N PHE A 624 -61.76 -30.65 -64.95
CA PHE A 624 -63.19 -30.34 -65.10
C PHE A 624 -63.95 -31.31 -66.00
N THR A 625 -63.41 -32.51 -66.22
CA THR A 625 -64.10 -33.54 -67.03
C THR A 625 -65.39 -33.99 -66.35
N GLN A 626 -66.38 -34.43 -67.16
CA GLN A 626 -67.65 -34.91 -66.61
C GLN A 626 -67.46 -36.15 -65.74
N GLU A 627 -66.56 -37.07 -66.11
CA GLU A 627 -66.23 -38.26 -65.32
C GLU A 627 -65.79 -37.89 -63.89
N ARG A 628 -64.91 -36.90 -63.75
CA ARG A 628 -64.46 -36.44 -62.43
C ARG A 628 -65.56 -35.78 -61.63
N LYS A 629 -66.48 -35.08 -62.28
CA LYS A 629 -67.65 -34.47 -61.63
C LYS A 629 -68.64 -35.52 -61.14
N ASP A 630 -68.83 -36.58 -61.91
CA ASP A 630 -69.73 -37.69 -61.59
C ASP A 630 -69.14 -38.58 -60.48
N GLU A 631 -67.82 -38.75 -60.44
CA GLU A 631 -67.10 -39.50 -59.40
C GLU A 631 -66.87 -38.69 -58.11
N ALA A 632 -67.06 -37.36 -58.15
CA ALA A 632 -66.80 -36.49 -57.01
C ALA A 632 -67.75 -36.76 -55.84
N LYS A 633 -67.22 -36.61 -54.63
CA LYS A 633 -67.99 -36.87 -53.41
C LYS A 633 -69.08 -35.82 -53.25
N TRP A 634 -70.33 -36.27 -53.36
CA TRP A 634 -71.52 -35.44 -53.11
C TRP A 634 -72.38 -36.10 -52.03
N PHE A 635 -72.17 -35.67 -50.79
CA PHE A 635 -72.88 -36.25 -49.65
C PHE A 635 -74.35 -35.82 -49.64
N ILE A 636 -75.24 -36.75 -49.28
CA ILE A 636 -76.68 -36.50 -49.09
C ILE A 636 -76.98 -36.20 -47.60
N HIS A 637 -76.35 -36.93 -46.68
CA HIS A 637 -76.55 -36.82 -45.24
C HIS A 637 -75.38 -36.08 -44.58
N SER A 638 -75.67 -35.27 -43.55
CA SER A 638 -74.66 -34.50 -42.82
C SER A 638 -73.73 -35.37 -41.99
N SER A 639 -74.18 -36.55 -41.53
CA SER A 639 -73.35 -37.52 -40.79
C SER A 639 -72.17 -38.00 -41.63
N ASP A 640 -72.42 -38.42 -42.87
CA ASP A 640 -71.39 -38.97 -43.75
C ASP A 640 -70.38 -37.87 -44.16
N ALA A 641 -70.88 -36.66 -44.36
CA ALA A 641 -70.05 -35.49 -44.63
C ALA A 641 -69.18 -35.12 -43.41
N ASN A 642 -69.77 -35.08 -42.20
CA ASN A 642 -69.03 -34.84 -40.95
C ASN A 642 -67.90 -35.86 -40.80
N ASP A 643 -68.18 -37.14 -41.00
CA ASP A 643 -67.20 -38.23 -40.93
C ASP A 643 -66.04 -38.03 -41.89
N TYR A 644 -66.33 -37.64 -43.13
CA TYR A 644 -65.31 -37.42 -44.14
C TYR A 644 -64.45 -36.17 -43.87
N PHE A 645 -65.06 -35.04 -43.54
CA PHE A 645 -64.36 -33.77 -43.39
C PHE A 645 -63.65 -33.61 -42.04
N PHE A 646 -64.03 -34.39 -41.03
CA PHE A 646 -63.52 -34.27 -39.66
C PHE A 646 -62.00 -34.37 -39.57
N ASP A 647 -61.38 -35.36 -40.23
CA ASP A 647 -59.93 -35.57 -40.15
C ASP A 647 -59.13 -34.36 -40.67
N ASN A 648 -59.63 -33.70 -41.73
CA ASN A 648 -59.00 -32.50 -42.26
C ASN A 648 -59.09 -31.33 -41.25
N ALA A 649 -60.24 -31.18 -40.59
CA ALA A 649 -60.41 -30.18 -39.54
C ALA A 649 -59.47 -30.42 -38.36
N VAL A 650 -59.31 -31.67 -37.93
CA VAL A 650 -58.41 -32.07 -36.83
C VAL A 650 -56.96 -31.69 -37.14
N ASP A 651 -56.47 -32.08 -38.31
CA ASP A 651 -55.07 -31.87 -38.70
C ASP A 651 -54.75 -30.37 -38.75
N MET A 652 -55.65 -29.57 -39.32
CA MET A 652 -55.44 -28.13 -39.46
C MET A 652 -55.58 -27.40 -38.14
N TRP A 653 -56.53 -27.81 -37.29
CA TRP A 653 -56.76 -27.20 -35.98
C TRP A 653 -55.60 -27.43 -35.02
N LYS A 654 -54.94 -28.60 -35.08
CA LYS A 654 -53.72 -28.87 -34.30
C LYS A 654 -52.56 -27.96 -34.70
N LEU A 655 -52.47 -27.59 -35.98
CA LEU A 655 -51.45 -26.68 -36.50
C LEU A 655 -51.80 -25.20 -36.30
N ALA A 656 -53.02 -24.90 -35.89
CA ALA A 656 -53.52 -23.53 -35.78
C ALA A 656 -52.95 -22.81 -34.56
N SER A 657 -52.49 -21.59 -34.77
CA SER A 657 -52.18 -20.67 -33.69
C SER A 657 -53.45 -20.27 -32.91
N THR A 658 -53.28 -19.77 -31.70
CA THR A 658 -54.39 -19.24 -30.89
C THR A 658 -55.20 -18.16 -31.62
N ASN A 659 -54.52 -17.32 -32.43
CA ASN A 659 -55.17 -16.27 -33.20
C ASN A 659 -55.98 -16.85 -34.36
N GLU A 660 -55.45 -17.84 -35.08
CA GLU A 660 -56.18 -18.53 -36.15
C GLU A 660 -57.41 -19.26 -35.60
N LYS A 661 -57.29 -19.95 -34.46
CA LYS A 661 -58.44 -20.58 -33.78
C LYS A 661 -59.49 -19.56 -33.39
N ALA A 662 -59.05 -18.39 -32.89
CA ALA A 662 -59.95 -17.31 -32.55
C ALA A 662 -60.65 -16.74 -33.79
N ALA A 663 -59.92 -16.48 -34.87
CA ALA A 663 -60.45 -15.94 -36.11
C ALA A 663 -61.47 -16.90 -36.75
N MET A 664 -61.14 -18.19 -36.85
CA MET A 664 -62.02 -19.22 -37.39
C MET A 664 -63.32 -19.36 -36.56
N TYR A 665 -63.22 -19.42 -35.23
CA TYR A 665 -64.41 -19.42 -34.37
C TYR A 665 -65.24 -18.15 -34.54
N GLN A 666 -64.60 -16.97 -34.51
CA GLN A 666 -65.32 -15.69 -34.60
C GLN A 666 -65.99 -15.48 -35.95
N TYR A 667 -65.46 -16.08 -37.01
CA TYR A 667 -66.12 -16.10 -38.30
C TYR A 667 -67.44 -16.87 -38.24
N THR A 668 -67.43 -18.07 -37.65
CA THR A 668 -68.68 -18.85 -37.46
C THR A 668 -69.68 -18.14 -36.56
N ALA A 669 -69.23 -17.37 -35.56
CA ALA A 669 -70.11 -16.61 -34.66
C ALA A 669 -70.79 -15.39 -35.32
N GLY A 670 -70.30 -14.93 -36.46
CA GLY A 670 -70.84 -13.79 -37.18
C GLY A 670 -69.84 -13.19 -38.17
N SER A 671 -69.93 -13.58 -39.43
CA SER A 671 -68.90 -13.32 -40.44
C SER A 671 -69.00 -11.96 -41.16
N SER A 672 -70.07 -11.18 -40.97
CA SER A 672 -70.32 -9.93 -41.73
C SER A 672 -69.18 -8.90 -41.66
N TYR A 673 -68.56 -8.72 -40.49
CA TYR A 673 -67.42 -7.79 -40.31
C TYR A 673 -66.15 -8.18 -41.09
N ILE A 674 -66.10 -9.42 -41.60
CA ILE A 674 -65.06 -9.93 -42.49
C ILE A 674 -65.58 -9.95 -43.93
N THR A 675 -66.77 -10.52 -44.13
CA THR A 675 -67.21 -10.88 -45.48
C THR A 675 -67.72 -9.70 -46.29
N GLU A 676 -68.42 -8.74 -45.67
CA GLU A 676 -68.95 -7.56 -46.36
C GLU A 676 -67.83 -6.60 -46.78
N PRO A 677 -66.85 -6.26 -45.91
CA PRO A 677 -65.71 -5.43 -46.31
C PRO A 677 -64.90 -6.05 -47.46
N LEU A 678 -64.71 -7.37 -47.48
CA LEU A 678 -64.01 -8.07 -48.56
C LEU A 678 -64.77 -8.01 -49.89
N ARG A 679 -66.11 -8.05 -49.88
CA ARG A 679 -66.91 -7.92 -51.12
C ARG A 679 -67.02 -6.47 -51.62
N ALA A 680 -66.93 -5.50 -50.72
CA ALA A 680 -67.00 -4.07 -51.03
C ALA A 680 -68.22 -3.66 -51.91
N ILE A 681 -69.36 -4.36 -51.76
CA ILE A 681 -70.60 -4.03 -52.48
C ILE A 681 -71.13 -2.69 -51.97
N LYS A 682 -71.29 -1.71 -52.87
CA LYS A 682 -71.74 -0.36 -52.53
C LYS A 682 -73.06 -0.39 -51.76
N GLY A 683 -73.06 0.13 -50.54
CA GLY A 683 -74.25 0.18 -49.67
C GLY A 683 -74.53 -1.08 -48.85
N TYR A 684 -73.65 -2.08 -48.87
CA TYR A 684 -73.84 -3.38 -48.22
C TYR A 684 -72.82 -3.68 -47.10
N TYR A 685 -71.88 -2.78 -46.81
CA TYR A 685 -70.91 -2.92 -45.71
C TYR A 685 -71.40 -2.16 -44.47
N HIS A 686 -72.00 -2.86 -43.49
CA HIS A 686 -72.65 -2.24 -42.34
C HIS A 686 -71.68 -1.85 -41.18
N TYR A 687 -72.22 -1.14 -40.19
CA TYR A 687 -71.58 -0.45 -39.06
C TYR A 687 -70.66 -1.30 -38.16
N TYR A 688 -69.51 -1.75 -38.67
CA TYR A 688 -68.48 -2.46 -37.91
C TYR A 688 -67.24 -1.62 -37.64
N GLY A 689 -67.31 -0.29 -37.68
CA GLY A 689 -66.13 0.59 -37.56
C GLY A 689 -65.23 0.29 -36.35
N SER A 690 -65.79 -0.19 -35.23
CA SER A 690 -65.03 -0.60 -34.04
C SER A 690 -64.24 -1.90 -34.19
N ARG A 691 -64.56 -2.73 -35.20
CA ARG A 691 -63.92 -4.03 -35.48
C ARG A 691 -62.93 -3.99 -36.62
N LEU A 692 -62.52 -2.80 -37.11
CA LEU A 692 -61.54 -2.67 -38.20
C LEU A 692 -60.25 -3.46 -37.93
N SER A 693 -59.61 -3.22 -36.78
CA SER A 693 -58.37 -3.92 -36.41
C SER A 693 -58.57 -5.43 -36.21
N GLU A 694 -59.76 -5.83 -35.78
CA GLU A 694 -60.11 -7.24 -35.63
C GLU A 694 -60.32 -7.90 -37.00
N ALA A 695 -61.00 -7.23 -37.93
CA ALA A 695 -61.21 -7.70 -39.29
C ALA A 695 -59.88 -7.86 -40.04
N GLU A 696 -58.98 -6.88 -39.97
CA GLU A 696 -57.64 -6.98 -40.59
C GLU A 696 -56.88 -8.21 -40.13
N LYS A 697 -56.86 -8.45 -38.82
CA LYS A 697 -56.18 -9.61 -38.22
C LYS A 697 -56.86 -10.91 -38.63
N HIS A 698 -58.18 -11.00 -38.45
CA HIS A 698 -58.91 -12.23 -38.74
C HIS A 698 -58.91 -12.57 -40.22
N ILE A 699 -58.97 -11.60 -41.13
CA ILE A 699 -58.80 -11.85 -42.57
C ILE A 699 -57.44 -12.50 -42.86
N ALA A 700 -56.37 -11.96 -42.28
CA ALA A 700 -55.02 -12.50 -42.48
C ALA A 700 -54.88 -13.91 -41.88
N ASP A 701 -55.36 -14.11 -40.65
CA ASP A 701 -55.28 -15.38 -39.94
C ASP A 701 -56.13 -16.47 -40.61
N MET A 702 -57.37 -16.15 -41.01
CA MET A 702 -58.22 -17.08 -41.76
C MET A 702 -57.64 -17.43 -43.12
N THR A 703 -57.09 -16.44 -43.84
CA THR A 703 -56.46 -16.68 -45.16
C THR A 703 -55.32 -17.70 -45.00
N GLN A 704 -54.50 -17.53 -43.96
CA GLN A 704 -53.39 -18.45 -43.67
C GLN A 704 -53.85 -19.82 -43.21
N TYR A 705 -54.87 -19.90 -42.36
CA TYR A 705 -55.42 -21.16 -41.89
C TYR A 705 -56.00 -21.99 -43.05
N ILE A 706 -56.87 -21.40 -43.86
CA ILE A 706 -57.53 -22.09 -44.97
C ILE A 706 -56.53 -22.44 -46.08
N ALA A 707 -55.49 -21.62 -46.29
CA ALA A 707 -54.45 -21.93 -47.28
C ALA A 707 -53.69 -23.25 -46.98
N ARG A 708 -53.70 -23.73 -45.73
CA ARG A 708 -53.11 -25.02 -45.35
C ARG A 708 -54.09 -26.19 -45.48
N SER A 709 -55.39 -25.92 -45.49
CA SER A 709 -56.45 -26.93 -45.52
C SER A 709 -56.86 -27.19 -46.97
N THR A 710 -56.28 -28.23 -47.59
CA THR A 710 -56.61 -28.63 -48.97
C THR A 710 -57.36 -29.96 -48.99
N LEU A 711 -58.37 -30.09 -49.84
CA LEU A 711 -59.10 -31.35 -49.98
C LEU A 711 -58.32 -32.44 -50.71
N LYS A 712 -58.54 -33.68 -50.28
CA LYS A 712 -57.87 -34.88 -50.79
C LYS A 712 -58.54 -35.49 -52.02
N ASP A 713 -59.82 -35.21 -52.23
CA ASP A 713 -60.65 -35.72 -53.31
C ASP A 713 -61.43 -34.58 -53.98
N ASP A 714 -62.00 -34.85 -55.15
CA ASP A 714 -62.98 -33.97 -55.78
C ASP A 714 -64.28 -34.05 -54.98
N VAL A 715 -64.90 -32.90 -54.71
CA VAL A 715 -66.14 -32.84 -53.91
C VAL A 715 -67.14 -31.83 -54.48
N TRP A 716 -68.41 -32.06 -54.19
CA TRP A 716 -69.48 -31.10 -54.36
C TRP A 716 -69.88 -30.52 -53.02
N VAL A 717 -69.93 -29.18 -52.93
CA VAL A 717 -70.47 -28.44 -51.78
C VAL A 717 -71.65 -27.59 -52.22
N LYS A 718 -72.55 -27.25 -51.29
CA LYS A 718 -73.78 -26.51 -51.61
C LYS A 718 -73.77 -25.15 -50.92
N ARG A 719 -74.39 -24.14 -51.50
CA ARG A 719 -74.64 -22.85 -50.83
C ARG A 719 -75.98 -22.27 -51.24
N ASP A 720 -76.83 -21.93 -50.28
CA ASP A 720 -77.99 -21.08 -50.58
C ASP A 720 -77.65 -19.61 -50.29
N GLU A 721 -77.98 -18.71 -51.21
CA GLU A 721 -77.67 -17.29 -51.07
C GLU A 721 -78.68 -16.36 -51.78
N ILE A 722 -78.51 -15.05 -51.59
CA ILE A 722 -79.32 -14.02 -52.24
C ILE A 722 -78.77 -13.65 -53.61
N SER A 723 -79.63 -13.20 -54.54
CA SER A 723 -79.25 -12.83 -55.90
C SER A 723 -78.17 -11.74 -55.97
N ALA A 724 -78.10 -10.85 -54.96
CA ALA A 724 -77.08 -9.79 -54.90
C ALA A 724 -75.63 -10.32 -54.89
N PHE A 725 -75.38 -11.48 -54.28
CA PHE A 725 -74.04 -12.09 -54.26
C PHE A 725 -73.66 -12.70 -55.60
N VAL A 726 -74.63 -13.28 -56.32
CA VAL A 726 -74.42 -13.76 -57.69
C VAL A 726 -74.15 -12.58 -58.62
N ASN A 727 -74.93 -11.50 -58.50
CA ASN A 727 -74.73 -10.26 -59.26
C ASN A 727 -73.34 -9.69 -59.06
N TYR A 728 -72.90 -9.56 -57.80
CA TYR A 728 -71.55 -9.13 -57.46
C TYR A 728 -70.48 -10.05 -58.08
N ARG A 729 -70.59 -11.36 -57.84
CA ARG A 729 -69.55 -12.33 -58.19
C ARG A 729 -69.31 -12.40 -59.70
N PHE A 730 -70.38 -12.30 -60.49
CA PHE A 730 -70.33 -12.43 -61.96
C PHE A 730 -70.52 -11.10 -62.69
N GLY A 731 -70.53 -9.97 -61.97
CA GLY A 731 -70.69 -8.63 -62.55
C GLY A 731 -72.02 -8.44 -63.29
N LEU A 732 -73.11 -9.05 -62.82
CA LEU A 732 -74.44 -8.91 -63.42
C LEU A 732 -75.14 -7.67 -62.87
N SER A 733 -75.86 -6.96 -63.73
CA SER A 733 -76.76 -5.88 -63.28
C SER A 733 -77.94 -6.41 -62.50
N ASP A 734 -78.54 -7.51 -62.98
CA ASP A 734 -79.65 -8.22 -62.35
C ASP A 734 -79.66 -9.68 -62.80
N LEU A 735 -79.80 -10.61 -61.86
CA LEU A 735 -79.85 -12.05 -62.12
C LEU A 735 -81.20 -12.42 -62.73
N ASP A 736 -82.28 -11.75 -62.30
CA ASP A 736 -83.63 -12.11 -62.71
C ASP A 736 -83.90 -11.77 -64.19
N ALA A 737 -83.08 -10.91 -64.79
CA ALA A 737 -83.05 -10.67 -66.23
C ALA A 737 -82.75 -11.94 -67.06
N TYR A 738 -82.18 -12.98 -66.44
CA TYR A 738 -81.85 -14.25 -67.09
C TYR A 738 -82.92 -15.33 -66.91
N ILE A 739 -84.02 -15.09 -66.18
CA ILE A 739 -85.07 -16.09 -65.91
C ILE A 739 -85.63 -16.70 -67.20
N SER A 740 -85.81 -15.89 -68.25
CA SER A 740 -86.36 -16.35 -69.53
C SER A 740 -85.41 -17.26 -70.32
N ASP A 741 -84.11 -17.17 -70.07
CA ASP A 741 -83.09 -17.99 -70.72
C ASP A 741 -81.87 -18.18 -69.80
N PRO A 742 -81.98 -19.09 -68.81
CA PRO A 742 -80.91 -19.41 -67.86
C PRO A 742 -79.59 -19.81 -68.52
N SER A 743 -79.64 -20.38 -69.74
CA SER A 743 -78.45 -20.89 -70.44
C SER A 743 -77.40 -19.81 -70.71
N LYS A 744 -77.81 -18.54 -70.81
CA LYS A 744 -76.91 -17.38 -70.98
C LYS A 744 -75.99 -17.11 -69.79
N LEU A 745 -76.23 -17.75 -68.64
CA LEU A 745 -75.33 -17.69 -67.50
C LEU A 745 -74.17 -18.70 -67.63
N VAL A 746 -74.33 -19.76 -68.39
CA VAL A 746 -73.32 -20.82 -68.56
C VAL A 746 -72.07 -20.25 -69.22
N GLY A 747 -70.91 -20.60 -68.68
CA GLY A 747 -69.60 -20.10 -69.12
C GLY A 747 -69.16 -18.78 -68.47
N LYS A 748 -70.05 -18.06 -67.76
CA LYS A 748 -69.65 -16.83 -67.04
C LYS A 748 -68.65 -17.18 -65.94
N VAL A 749 -67.58 -16.38 -65.87
CA VAL A 749 -66.53 -16.50 -64.87
C VAL A 749 -66.59 -15.32 -63.92
N GLY A 750 -66.48 -15.58 -62.63
CA GLY A 750 -66.60 -14.58 -61.58
C GLY A 750 -65.72 -14.90 -60.39
N THR A 751 -65.44 -13.93 -59.52
CA THR A 751 -64.59 -14.13 -58.34
C THR A 751 -65.30 -13.63 -57.08
N ASP A 752 -65.27 -14.44 -56.03
CA ASP A 752 -65.65 -13.99 -54.69
C ASP A 752 -64.38 -13.59 -53.95
N ASP A 753 -64.12 -12.28 -53.83
CA ASP A 753 -62.96 -11.75 -53.10
C ASP A 753 -63.03 -12.00 -51.57
N SER A 754 -64.17 -12.52 -51.11
CA SER A 754 -64.47 -12.88 -49.73
C SER A 754 -64.43 -14.39 -49.49
N PHE A 755 -64.37 -14.81 -48.22
CA PHE A 755 -64.57 -16.21 -47.86
C PHE A 755 -66.02 -16.62 -48.14
N MET A 756 -66.21 -17.88 -48.51
CA MET A 756 -67.52 -18.41 -48.86
C MET A 756 -67.89 -19.59 -47.98
N SER A 757 -68.87 -19.38 -47.11
CA SER A 757 -69.51 -20.41 -46.31
C SER A 757 -70.47 -21.25 -47.16
N CYS A 758 -70.27 -22.55 -47.15
CA CYS A 758 -71.03 -23.56 -47.88
C CYS A 758 -71.50 -24.63 -46.89
N GLY A 759 -72.52 -25.38 -47.26
CA GLY A 759 -72.90 -26.62 -46.61
C GLY A 759 -72.08 -27.79 -47.12
N ASN A 760 -71.79 -28.73 -46.22
CA ASN A 760 -71.02 -29.93 -46.51
C ASN A 760 -71.80 -31.01 -47.31
N CYS A 761 -73.12 -30.88 -47.48
CA CYS A 761 -73.95 -31.87 -48.16
C CYS A 761 -75.11 -31.24 -48.95
N ARG A 762 -75.76 -32.04 -49.81
CA ARG A 762 -76.85 -31.62 -50.70
C ARG A 762 -78.07 -31.10 -49.95
N ASN A 763 -78.33 -31.63 -48.76
CA ASN A 763 -79.51 -31.31 -47.96
C ASN A 763 -79.24 -30.22 -46.92
N THR A 764 -78.03 -29.65 -46.85
CA THR A 764 -77.78 -28.52 -45.96
C THR A 764 -78.71 -27.36 -46.35
N ASN A 765 -79.46 -26.83 -45.38
CA ASN A 765 -80.49 -25.81 -45.61
C ASN A 765 -80.09 -24.50 -44.92
N PHE A 766 -79.81 -23.45 -45.71
CA PHE A 766 -79.54 -22.09 -45.19
C PHE A 766 -80.77 -21.18 -45.26
N GLY A 767 -81.96 -21.78 -45.07
CA GLY A 767 -83.25 -21.09 -45.11
C GLY A 767 -83.77 -20.86 -46.54
N SER A 768 -84.91 -20.15 -46.65
CA SER A 768 -85.55 -19.85 -47.94
C SER A 768 -84.81 -18.72 -48.66
N LYS A 769 -83.72 -19.06 -49.37
CA LYS A 769 -82.97 -18.14 -50.23
C LYS A 769 -83.27 -18.40 -51.71
N PRO A 770 -83.28 -17.35 -52.56
CA PRO A 770 -83.70 -17.44 -53.96
C PRO A 770 -82.69 -18.12 -54.88
N VAL A 771 -81.45 -18.37 -54.42
CA VAL A 771 -80.41 -19.03 -55.21
C VAL A 771 -79.84 -20.22 -54.44
N CYS A 772 -79.72 -21.37 -55.10
CA CYS A 772 -78.96 -22.54 -54.67
C CYS A 772 -77.79 -22.75 -55.63
N LEU A 773 -76.57 -22.74 -55.08
CA LEU A 773 -75.34 -23.05 -55.78
C LEU A 773 -74.90 -24.47 -55.46
N ASN A 774 -74.62 -25.28 -56.47
CA ASN A 774 -73.84 -26.50 -56.32
C ASN A 774 -72.43 -26.22 -56.86
N ILE A 775 -71.41 -26.47 -56.05
CA ILE A 775 -70.05 -26.03 -56.33
C ILE A 775 -69.14 -27.25 -56.39
N TYR A 776 -68.67 -27.56 -57.60
CA TYR A 776 -67.63 -28.55 -57.83
C TYR A 776 -66.29 -27.99 -57.41
N CYS A 777 -65.64 -28.67 -56.48
CA CYS A 777 -64.33 -28.31 -55.95
C CYS A 777 -63.34 -29.43 -56.32
N PRO A 778 -62.44 -29.20 -57.28
CA PRO A 778 -61.42 -30.18 -57.62
C PRO A 778 -60.51 -30.47 -56.41
N LYS A 779 -59.96 -31.67 -56.38
CA LYS A 779 -58.93 -32.11 -55.43
C LYS A 779 -57.82 -31.07 -55.35
N GLY A 780 -57.48 -30.69 -54.12
CA GLY A 780 -56.53 -29.62 -53.83
C GLY A 780 -57.16 -28.25 -53.58
N THR A 781 -58.49 -28.12 -53.71
CA THR A 781 -59.21 -26.90 -53.32
C THR A 781 -58.95 -26.59 -51.84
N GLN A 782 -58.60 -25.34 -51.55
CA GLN A 782 -58.41 -24.78 -50.23
C GLN A 782 -59.77 -24.46 -49.59
N MET A 783 -60.11 -25.21 -48.56
CA MET A 783 -61.32 -25.03 -47.76
C MET A 783 -61.19 -25.74 -46.43
N THR A 784 -61.99 -25.38 -45.44
CA THR A 784 -61.97 -26.02 -44.13
C THR A 784 -63.36 -26.34 -43.61
N TYR A 785 -63.47 -27.38 -42.79
CA TYR A 785 -64.71 -27.78 -42.12
C TYR A 785 -64.75 -27.23 -40.71
N ALA A 786 -65.82 -26.48 -40.39
CA ALA A 786 -65.88 -25.64 -39.21
C ALA A 786 -66.76 -26.18 -38.08
N GLU A 787 -67.60 -27.19 -38.35
CA GLU A 787 -68.53 -27.75 -37.37
C GLU A 787 -67.89 -28.08 -36.01
N PRO A 788 -66.70 -28.73 -35.93
CA PRO A 788 -66.11 -29.12 -34.63
C PRO A 788 -65.73 -27.96 -33.70
N PHE A 789 -65.64 -26.75 -34.24
CA PHE A 789 -65.29 -25.55 -33.48
C PHE A 789 -66.24 -24.38 -33.77
N SER A 790 -67.41 -24.64 -34.35
CA SER A 790 -68.38 -23.60 -34.68
C SER A 790 -69.01 -23.02 -33.41
N ALA A 791 -69.29 -21.73 -33.43
CA ALA A 791 -70.08 -21.06 -32.38
C ALA A 791 -71.54 -21.56 -32.34
N PHE A 792 -72.03 -22.12 -33.44
CA PHE A 792 -73.34 -22.76 -33.56
C PHE A 792 -73.26 -24.30 -33.50
N GLY A 793 -72.11 -24.85 -33.08
CA GLY A 793 -71.92 -26.28 -32.89
C GLY A 793 -72.69 -26.85 -31.70
N SER A 794 -72.74 -28.18 -31.60
CA SER A 794 -73.55 -28.90 -30.60
C SER A 794 -72.69 -29.88 -29.77
N SER A 795 -73.28 -31.00 -29.32
CA SER A 795 -72.63 -32.04 -28.53
C SER A 795 -71.58 -32.84 -29.32
N HIS A 796 -70.50 -33.18 -28.65
CA HIS A 796 -69.42 -34.05 -29.14
C HIS A 796 -69.42 -35.42 -28.44
N ASP A 797 -68.70 -36.38 -29.02
CA ASP A 797 -68.55 -37.76 -28.54
C ASP A 797 -67.89 -37.90 -27.16
N ASN A 798 -67.11 -36.92 -26.74
CA ASN A 798 -66.47 -36.85 -25.42
C ASN A 798 -67.33 -36.16 -24.35
N GLY A 799 -68.57 -35.77 -24.69
CA GLY A 799 -69.49 -35.08 -23.79
C GLY A 799 -69.37 -33.55 -23.78
N ASP A 800 -68.43 -32.95 -24.53
CA ASP A 800 -68.33 -31.49 -24.64
C ASP A 800 -69.51 -30.92 -25.44
N TYR A 801 -69.99 -29.74 -25.02
CA TYR A 801 -71.02 -28.97 -25.73
C TYR A 801 -70.41 -27.67 -26.27
N CYS A 802 -70.42 -27.50 -27.60
CA CYS A 802 -69.90 -26.31 -28.29
C CYS A 802 -68.50 -25.87 -27.80
N PRO A 803 -67.46 -26.70 -28.01
CA PRO A 803 -66.13 -26.43 -27.46
C PRO A 803 -65.47 -25.18 -28.06
N GLY A 804 -65.87 -24.76 -29.26
CA GLY A 804 -65.43 -23.55 -29.92
C GLY A 804 -63.90 -23.45 -30.02
N LYS A 805 -63.35 -22.30 -29.62
CA LYS A 805 -61.88 -22.06 -29.59
C LYS A 805 -61.12 -23.06 -28.72
N LYS A 806 -61.78 -23.68 -27.74
CA LYS A 806 -61.19 -24.66 -26.80
C LYS A 806 -61.22 -26.08 -27.33
N TRP A 807 -61.78 -26.31 -28.53
CA TRP A 807 -61.75 -27.63 -29.14
C TRP A 807 -60.32 -28.15 -29.19
N ASN A 808 -60.12 -29.36 -28.66
CA ASN A 808 -58.81 -29.97 -28.51
C ASN A 808 -58.32 -30.66 -29.80
N GLY A 809 -59.13 -30.65 -30.86
CA GLY A 809 -58.81 -31.31 -32.12
C GLY A 809 -58.91 -32.83 -32.04
N THR A 810 -59.72 -33.38 -31.13
CA THR A 810 -59.93 -34.83 -31.04
C THR A 810 -61.40 -35.22 -30.90
N SER A 811 -62.23 -34.39 -30.25
CA SER A 811 -63.64 -34.73 -30.05
C SER A 811 -64.48 -34.49 -31.30
N LYS A 812 -65.31 -35.45 -31.68
CA LYS A 812 -66.11 -35.41 -32.90
C LYS A 812 -67.55 -34.94 -32.64
N PRO A 813 -68.12 -34.03 -33.45
CA PRO A 813 -69.53 -33.67 -33.35
C PRO A 813 -70.41 -34.90 -33.55
N THR A 814 -71.29 -35.18 -32.59
CA THR A 814 -72.32 -36.24 -32.69
C THR A 814 -73.66 -35.68 -33.14
N THR A 815 -73.89 -34.39 -32.90
CA THR A 815 -75.01 -33.63 -33.43
C THR A 815 -74.47 -32.50 -34.29
N THR A 816 -74.87 -32.46 -35.56
CA THR A 816 -74.42 -31.43 -36.52
C THR A 816 -75.50 -30.36 -36.71
N GLY A 817 -75.12 -29.09 -36.73
CA GLY A 817 -75.96 -27.93 -37.02
C GLY A 817 -75.76 -27.42 -38.45
N GLU A 818 -75.11 -26.25 -38.59
CA GLU A 818 -74.94 -25.53 -39.85
C GLU A 818 -74.09 -26.29 -40.89
N ASN A 819 -73.26 -27.24 -40.47
CA ASN A 819 -72.50 -28.12 -41.35
C ASN A 819 -71.57 -27.35 -42.30
N GLU A 820 -70.90 -26.34 -41.73
CA GLU A 820 -70.23 -25.30 -42.51
C GLU A 820 -68.87 -25.75 -43.06
N ILE A 821 -68.70 -25.55 -44.37
CA ILE A 821 -67.46 -25.59 -45.12
C ILE A 821 -67.12 -24.16 -45.54
N ILE A 822 -65.89 -23.70 -45.27
CA ILE A 822 -65.48 -22.35 -45.62
C ILE A 822 -64.43 -22.42 -46.74
N LEU A 823 -64.79 -21.96 -47.93
CA LEU A 823 -63.87 -21.80 -49.06
C LEU A 823 -62.96 -20.59 -48.85
N GLN A 824 -61.73 -20.70 -49.37
CA GLN A 824 -60.77 -19.61 -49.39
C GLN A 824 -61.33 -18.36 -50.09
N ARG A 825 -60.89 -17.18 -49.66
CA ARG A 825 -61.23 -15.93 -50.34
C ARG A 825 -60.51 -15.77 -51.68
N GLY A 826 -61.04 -14.94 -52.58
CA GLY A 826 -60.49 -14.82 -53.93
C GLY A 826 -60.70 -16.09 -54.76
N THR A 827 -61.77 -16.84 -54.48
CA THR A 827 -62.13 -18.03 -55.25
C THR A 827 -62.81 -17.61 -56.54
N LYS A 828 -62.30 -18.08 -57.68
CA LYS A 828 -62.82 -17.85 -59.03
C LYS A 828 -63.64 -19.05 -59.46
N PHE A 829 -64.84 -18.78 -59.99
CA PHE A 829 -65.83 -19.77 -60.37
C PHE A 829 -66.18 -19.65 -61.85
N ARG A 830 -66.56 -20.77 -62.48
CA ARG A 830 -67.24 -20.80 -63.78
C ARG A 830 -68.61 -21.44 -63.64
N ILE A 831 -69.65 -20.80 -64.17
CA ILE A 831 -70.99 -21.40 -64.23
C ILE A 831 -71.00 -22.49 -65.30
N THR A 832 -71.45 -23.68 -64.93
CA THR A 832 -71.54 -24.86 -65.81
C THR A 832 -72.99 -25.23 -66.13
N LYS A 833 -73.92 -24.89 -65.23
CA LYS A 833 -75.35 -25.10 -65.41
C LYS A 833 -76.12 -24.00 -64.69
N ALA A 834 -77.24 -23.58 -65.26
CA ALA A 834 -78.19 -22.69 -64.59
C ALA A 834 -79.62 -23.05 -64.97
N GLU A 835 -80.49 -23.14 -63.97
CA GLU A 835 -81.91 -23.44 -64.11
C GLU A 835 -82.71 -22.50 -63.18
N TYR A 836 -83.88 -22.07 -63.64
CA TYR A 836 -84.83 -21.34 -62.80
C TYR A 836 -86.14 -22.12 -62.75
N THR A 837 -86.50 -22.59 -61.57
CA THR A 837 -87.70 -23.40 -61.37
C THR A 837 -88.33 -23.08 -60.03
N ASN A 838 -89.66 -23.01 -59.97
CA ASN A 838 -90.42 -22.76 -58.74
C ASN A 838 -89.98 -21.51 -57.95
N GLY A 839 -89.63 -20.43 -58.66
CA GLY A 839 -89.20 -19.18 -58.04
C GLY A 839 -87.77 -19.17 -57.51
N LYS A 840 -86.99 -20.24 -57.76
CA LYS A 840 -85.62 -20.41 -57.25
C LYS A 840 -84.63 -20.71 -58.37
N TRP A 841 -83.46 -20.09 -58.28
CA TRP A 841 -82.30 -20.37 -59.13
C TRP A 841 -81.53 -21.57 -58.61
N TYR A 842 -81.15 -22.48 -59.51
CA TYR A 842 -80.23 -23.59 -59.28
C TYR A 842 -79.06 -23.44 -60.24
N ILE A 843 -77.87 -23.19 -59.70
CA ILE A 843 -76.68 -22.88 -60.49
C ILE A 843 -75.56 -23.84 -60.10
N ASP A 844 -75.07 -24.61 -61.06
CA ASP A 844 -73.89 -25.44 -60.85
C ASP A 844 -72.66 -24.67 -61.34
N MET A 845 -71.64 -24.61 -60.51
CA MET A 845 -70.39 -23.94 -60.82
C MET A 845 -69.20 -24.77 -60.37
N GLU A 846 -68.04 -24.43 -60.91
CA GLU A 846 -66.78 -25.09 -60.57
C GLU A 846 -65.71 -24.08 -60.18
N VAL A 847 -64.86 -24.48 -59.23
CA VAL A 847 -63.73 -23.67 -58.77
C VAL A 847 -62.60 -23.76 -59.79
N LEU A 848 -62.26 -22.63 -60.43
CA LEU A 848 -61.15 -22.53 -61.38
C LEU A 848 -59.82 -22.23 -60.69
N GLU A 849 -59.86 -21.36 -59.69
CA GLU A 849 -58.69 -20.73 -59.09
C GLU A 849 -59.02 -20.24 -57.69
N GLN A 850 -58.03 -20.25 -56.80
CA GLN A 850 -58.07 -19.58 -55.51
C GLN A 850 -56.82 -18.72 -55.35
N SER A 851 -57.01 -17.41 -55.51
CA SER A 851 -55.95 -16.42 -55.48
C SER A 851 -56.40 -15.22 -54.63
N PRO A 852 -56.15 -15.25 -53.30
CA PRO A 852 -56.49 -14.13 -52.43
C PRO A 852 -55.78 -12.84 -52.89
N LYS A 853 -56.54 -11.89 -53.45
CA LYS A 853 -56.01 -10.58 -53.90
C LYS A 853 -55.40 -9.80 -52.75
N GLU A 854 -54.21 -9.23 -52.94
CA GLU A 854 -53.59 -8.38 -51.92
C GLU A 854 -54.51 -7.21 -51.53
N ILE A 855 -54.79 -7.05 -50.24
CA ILE A 855 -55.55 -5.90 -49.73
C ILE A 855 -54.55 -4.74 -49.61
N LYS A 856 -54.69 -3.74 -50.47
CA LYS A 856 -53.83 -2.55 -50.45
C LYS A 856 -54.18 -1.62 -49.30
N GLU A 857 -55.47 -1.49 -49.02
CA GLU A 857 -55.98 -0.53 -48.04
C GLU A 857 -57.34 -0.99 -47.49
N MET A 858 -57.56 -0.78 -46.19
CA MET A 858 -58.88 -0.83 -45.57
C MET A 858 -59.47 0.58 -45.52
N VAL A 859 -60.34 0.90 -46.47
CA VAL A 859 -60.92 2.24 -46.59
C VAL A 859 -62.04 2.40 -45.56
N THR A 860 -61.89 3.36 -44.66
CA THR A 860 -62.91 3.69 -43.66
C THR A 860 -63.84 4.77 -44.18
N THR A 861 -65.15 4.60 -43.94
CA THR A 861 -66.23 5.52 -44.32
C THR A 861 -67.14 5.75 -43.11
N SER A 862 -68.05 6.72 -43.21
CA SER A 862 -69.08 6.95 -42.18
C SER A 862 -70.02 5.76 -41.97
N MET A 863 -70.11 4.83 -42.93
CA MET A 863 -71.01 3.66 -42.86
C MET A 863 -70.32 2.36 -42.41
N GLY A 864 -68.99 2.36 -42.28
CA GLY A 864 -68.19 1.15 -42.04
C GLY A 864 -66.86 1.20 -42.79
N PHE A 865 -66.23 0.05 -43.04
CA PHE A 865 -64.99 -0.05 -43.80
C PHE A 865 -65.08 -1.11 -44.90
N TYR A 866 -64.28 -0.98 -45.95
CA TYR A 866 -64.19 -1.96 -47.03
C TYR A 866 -62.76 -2.13 -47.54
N CYS A 867 -62.48 -3.28 -48.16
CA CYS A 867 -61.18 -3.61 -48.72
C CYS A 867 -61.02 -2.97 -50.10
N LYS A 868 -59.88 -2.32 -50.32
CA LYS A 868 -59.42 -1.89 -51.64
C LYS A 868 -58.26 -2.79 -52.05
N TYR A 869 -58.42 -3.47 -53.19
CA TYR A 869 -57.45 -4.41 -53.75
C TYR A 869 -56.52 -3.79 -54.80
#